data_AF-A0A497DEP3-F1
#
_entry.id   AF-A0A497DEP3-F1
#
_cell.length_a   1.000
_cell.length_b   1.000
_cell.length_c   1.000
_cell.angle_alpha   90.00
_cell.angle_beta   90.00
_cell.angle_gamma   90.00
#
_symmetry.space_group_name_H-M   'P 1'
#
loop_
_entity.id
_entity.type
_entity.pdbx_description
1 polymer ?
#
loop_
_entity_poly.entity_id
_entity_poly.type
_entity_poly.pdbx_seq_one_letter_code
_entity_poly.pdbx_strand_id
1 'polypeptide(L)'
;MIKISKIKTLLALAIAVIAGFTINAAANEGENLLTYVDGRLSNGIIHVVFDPQGGFSILDAKSDEVLLSDARFGLPHGKRGTVVKIYSEDIKDALGPGKRVTLEVADFNELGYRGRPNRAYAYMLYTYSLYENNPALVCGFGVKMPNYLSIRLKESTPLGGGRFFDGEDMKQALTLNGAAGGGPTAVEKGITRLSANSLMLTGMVEGQRRTAVWGGLSYKEFAAYATLQDGMPTFYAKDPIGRLVDEDENYLAEDNFYLDVHTREPFDALERYGKAMRLANNAHPNVYDFPVLCGWSVSNISNLPSVNNSAKLIGELEQANKCGLTRYTKVSLRLEPDKYHLDTEQGWWDDAHMRKFNHLVEPYESIAKWSKAMNAANGIPYIYMQLGMPSDDFARQYPEYMLFNDATDVDKHIPNKPDYKHKHPHHQPYVSYDYTDKGFSDHFLKVWRKLSEDGIRGVKVDYPATAWRPEGGFDDPYATTNAAYRRAFELLREAMGEDAFIDERNMGESSRPCLDVTAGLVDTQRTWWDSNGFKPGMISKSGLRWYKNRTVFNYYSDTKAVHNLTTEIRQSMLTMVFLSSGRLDLSTSFSLFTPEITHDVSRTYPHYPEPWTARPLDAFTGIGDPQVYDLELTPDWHQIALYNTGMEKAVVSTAISGERVDNSIGLDSASQYHAYEFWSDTYIGKLSGTSRLTRELSPNCCAMISLRKAQAYPQVLSTNRHLLQGWVELEEVHWDPVARTLSGTAHVIEGDPFKIVVADNGAKAIKSDAQGGRSELEPHPVAGLSCLTLSATANTDVNWILIYE
;
A
#
# COMPACT_ATOMS: atom_id res chain seq x y z
N MET A 1 7.87 10.50 25.81
CA MET A 1 9.30 10.17 26.05
C MET A 1 9.57 8.71 26.47
N ILE A 2 8.58 7.80 26.37
CA ILE A 2 8.74 6.35 26.62
C ILE A 2 8.86 5.55 25.29
N LYS A 3 8.80 6.23 24.13
CA LYS A 3 8.90 5.64 22.78
C LYS A 3 10.32 5.21 22.34
N ILE A 4 11.35 5.44 23.15
CA ILE A 4 12.76 5.20 22.76
C ILE A 4 13.28 3.82 23.21
N SER A 5 12.64 3.12 24.16
CA SER A 5 13.07 1.78 24.57
C SER A 5 12.66 0.68 23.58
N LYS A 6 11.49 0.82 22.91
CA LYS A 6 11.04 -0.13 21.86
C LYS A 6 12.02 -0.22 20.69
N ILE A 7 12.71 0.87 20.34
CA ILE A 7 13.72 0.85 19.26
C ILE A 7 14.94 0.01 19.64
N LYS A 8 15.33 -0.06 20.92
CA LYS A 8 16.52 -0.84 21.35
C LYS A 8 16.24 -2.33 21.54
N THR A 9 15.05 -2.70 22.02
CA THR A 9 14.69 -4.12 22.22
C THR A 9 14.25 -4.78 20.91
N LEU A 10 13.55 -4.06 20.01
CA LEU A 10 13.35 -4.54 18.64
C LEU A 10 14.63 -4.53 17.81
N LEU A 11 15.61 -3.63 18.05
CA LEU A 11 16.94 -3.80 17.45
C LEU A 11 17.64 -5.06 17.97
N ALA A 12 17.56 -5.35 19.27
CA ALA A 12 18.20 -6.53 19.86
C ALA A 12 17.56 -7.85 19.39
N LEU A 13 16.22 -7.88 19.22
CA LEU A 13 15.51 -9.05 18.69
C LEU A 13 15.61 -9.13 17.15
N ALA A 14 15.67 -8.01 16.43
CA ALA A 14 15.98 -8.01 15.00
C ALA A 14 17.43 -8.44 14.74
N ILE A 15 18.38 -8.10 15.62
CA ILE A 15 19.75 -8.60 15.56
C ILE A 15 19.82 -10.10 15.91
N ALA A 16 18.92 -10.63 16.75
CA ALA A 16 18.85 -12.06 17.05
C ALA A 16 18.06 -12.89 16.00
N VAL A 17 17.08 -12.31 15.31
CA VAL A 17 16.30 -12.99 14.24
C VAL A 17 17.00 -12.87 12.88
N ILE A 18 17.80 -11.82 12.65
CA ILE A 18 18.80 -11.81 11.56
C ILE A 18 19.89 -12.87 11.82
N ALA A 19 20.12 -13.29 13.07
CA ALA A 19 21.05 -14.36 13.38
C ALA A 19 20.50 -15.78 13.13
N GLY A 20 19.19 -15.96 12.92
CA GLY A 20 18.55 -17.27 12.65
C GLY A 20 18.64 -17.77 11.20
N PHE A 21 19.06 -16.91 10.27
CA PHE A 21 19.43 -17.27 8.90
C PHE A 21 20.91 -16.97 8.62
N THR A 22 21.76 -17.10 9.64
CA THR A 22 23.21 -17.20 9.41
C THR A 22 23.52 -18.63 8.97
N ILE A 23 23.56 -18.81 7.65
CA ILE A 23 24.47 -19.81 7.06
C ILE A 23 25.83 -19.56 7.75
N ASN A 24 26.47 -20.62 8.24
CA ASN A 24 27.84 -20.60 8.72
C ASN A 24 28.75 -19.91 7.70
N ALA A 25 28.89 -18.59 7.80
CA ALA A 25 29.97 -17.85 7.19
C ALA A 25 31.16 -18.03 8.13
N ALA A 26 31.84 -19.17 7.98
CA ALA A 26 33.23 -19.23 8.35
C ALA A 26 33.92 -18.06 7.65
N ALA A 27 34.52 -17.17 8.43
CA ALA A 27 35.27 -16.02 7.96
C ALA A 27 36.43 -16.50 7.07
N ASN A 28 36.17 -16.59 5.78
CA ASN A 28 37.16 -16.35 4.74
C ASN A 28 37.03 -14.88 4.37
N GLU A 29 38.15 -14.16 4.34
CA GLU A 29 38.26 -12.82 3.76
C GLU A 29 37.64 -12.85 2.35
N GLY A 30 36.39 -12.39 2.24
CA GLY A 30 35.50 -12.69 1.12
C GLY A 30 35.74 -11.79 -0.08
N GLU A 31 35.93 -12.41 -1.25
CA GLU A 31 35.94 -11.74 -2.55
C GLU A 31 34.74 -10.79 -2.68
N ASN A 32 34.96 -9.59 -3.22
CA ASN A 32 33.87 -8.69 -3.57
C ASN A 32 32.99 -9.40 -4.63
N LEU A 33 31.80 -9.86 -4.23
CA LEU A 33 30.89 -10.60 -5.10
C LEU A 33 30.23 -9.70 -6.16
N LEU A 34 30.24 -8.38 -5.95
CA LEU A 34 29.82 -7.39 -6.95
C LEU A 34 30.95 -7.14 -7.96
N THR A 35 30.84 -7.75 -9.14
CA THR A 35 31.88 -7.67 -10.18
C THR A 35 31.30 -7.35 -11.55
N TYR A 36 32.08 -6.68 -12.39
CA TYR A 36 31.85 -6.60 -13.82
C TYR A 36 33.15 -6.93 -14.54
N VAL A 37 33.27 -8.17 -15.01
CA VAL A 37 34.48 -8.71 -15.64
C VAL A 37 34.06 -9.45 -16.90
N ASP A 38 34.76 -9.22 -18.02
CA ASP A 38 34.53 -9.88 -19.31
C ASP A 38 33.06 -9.89 -19.77
N GLY A 39 32.34 -8.77 -19.56
CA GLY A 39 30.93 -8.63 -19.94
C GLY A 39 29.94 -9.28 -18.98
N ARG A 40 30.38 -9.81 -17.84
CA ARG A 40 29.53 -10.47 -16.82
C ARG A 40 29.40 -9.58 -15.58
N LEU A 41 28.21 -9.06 -15.33
CA LEU A 41 27.83 -8.38 -14.07
C LEU A 41 27.35 -9.43 -13.06
N SER A 42 27.88 -9.45 -11.85
CA SER A 42 27.52 -10.44 -10.81
C SER A 42 27.27 -9.79 -9.46
N ASN A 43 26.45 -10.43 -8.62
CA ASN A 43 26.40 -10.21 -7.18
C ASN A 43 26.44 -11.51 -6.34
N GLY A 44 26.85 -12.63 -6.95
CA GLY A 44 26.84 -13.96 -6.32
C GLY A 44 25.46 -14.63 -6.15
N ILE A 45 24.36 -13.98 -6.56
CA ILE A 45 23.02 -14.57 -6.63
C ILE A 45 22.62 -14.83 -8.08
N ILE A 46 22.80 -13.82 -8.93
CA ILE A 46 22.65 -13.94 -10.37
C ILE A 46 23.88 -13.36 -11.10
N HIS A 47 24.00 -13.71 -12.37
CA HIS A 47 24.87 -12.99 -13.30
C HIS A 47 24.07 -12.49 -14.49
N VAL A 48 24.40 -11.28 -14.94
CA VAL A 48 23.93 -10.71 -16.21
C VAL A 48 25.09 -10.72 -17.19
N VAL A 49 24.96 -11.47 -18.27
CA VAL A 49 25.99 -11.61 -19.30
C VAL A 49 25.60 -10.79 -20.51
N PHE A 50 26.41 -9.79 -20.86
CA PHE A 50 26.18 -8.87 -21.96
C PHE A 50 26.96 -9.27 -23.21
N ASP A 51 26.32 -9.20 -24.38
CA ASP A 51 26.99 -9.23 -25.66
C ASP A 51 27.47 -7.81 -26.09
N PRO A 52 28.42 -7.69 -27.03
CA PRO A 52 28.94 -6.40 -27.48
C PRO A 52 27.91 -5.48 -28.16
N GLN A 53 26.74 -6.00 -28.50
CA GLN A 53 25.63 -5.28 -29.10
C GLN A 53 24.53 -4.94 -28.07
N GLY A 54 24.74 -5.24 -26.78
CA GLY A 54 23.81 -4.91 -25.70
C GLY A 54 22.64 -5.87 -25.54
N GLY A 55 22.66 -7.02 -26.22
CA GLY A 55 21.86 -8.16 -25.78
C GLY A 55 22.40 -8.70 -24.46
N PHE A 56 21.55 -9.30 -23.63
CA PHE A 56 21.97 -9.90 -22.38
C PHE A 56 21.14 -11.12 -21.98
N SER A 57 21.67 -11.90 -21.05
CA SER A 57 20.97 -13.01 -20.40
C SER A 57 21.20 -12.96 -18.89
N ILE A 58 20.23 -13.43 -18.12
CA ILE A 58 20.32 -13.56 -16.66
C ILE A 58 20.45 -15.03 -16.31
N LEU A 59 21.45 -15.38 -15.52
CA LEU A 59 21.74 -16.74 -15.07
C LEU A 59 21.75 -16.80 -13.54
N ASP A 60 21.35 -17.93 -12.99
CA ASP A 60 21.58 -18.27 -11.58
C ASP A 60 23.09 -18.39 -11.31
N ALA A 61 23.58 -17.75 -10.25
CA ALA A 61 25.01 -17.71 -9.97
C ALA A 61 25.63 -19.01 -9.46
N LYS A 62 24.80 -19.95 -9.00
CA LYS A 62 25.25 -21.22 -8.44
C LYS A 62 25.12 -22.36 -9.44
N SER A 63 24.05 -22.36 -10.24
CA SER A 63 23.77 -23.44 -11.20
C SER A 63 24.10 -23.08 -12.65
N ASP A 64 24.36 -21.80 -12.96
CA ASP A 64 24.40 -21.27 -14.33
C ASP A 64 23.11 -21.59 -15.13
N GLU A 65 21.97 -21.84 -14.44
CA GLU A 65 20.67 -21.97 -15.08
C GLU A 65 20.29 -20.65 -15.75
N VAL A 66 19.86 -20.69 -17.02
CA VAL A 66 19.40 -19.51 -17.76
C VAL A 66 17.99 -19.15 -17.31
N LEU A 67 17.86 -18.02 -16.61
CA LEU A 67 16.59 -17.52 -16.07
C LEU A 67 15.89 -16.55 -17.04
N LEU A 68 16.67 -15.87 -17.89
CA LEU A 68 16.20 -15.03 -18.98
C LEU A 68 17.24 -15.06 -20.12
N SER A 69 16.82 -15.42 -21.33
CA SER A 69 17.67 -15.38 -22.53
C SER A 69 17.22 -14.34 -23.55
N ASP A 70 18.10 -14.00 -24.49
CA ASP A 70 17.83 -13.13 -25.64
C ASP A 70 17.23 -11.75 -25.29
N ALA A 71 17.52 -11.24 -24.10
CA ALA A 71 16.96 -9.97 -23.63
C ALA A 71 17.71 -8.77 -24.21
N ARG A 72 17.00 -7.66 -24.41
CA ARG A 72 17.59 -6.41 -24.91
C ARG A 72 16.69 -5.23 -24.58
N PHE A 73 17.25 -4.02 -24.56
CA PHE A 73 16.47 -2.80 -24.67
C PHE A 73 15.68 -2.73 -26.00
N GLY A 74 14.59 -1.97 -26.00
CA GLY A 74 13.78 -1.67 -27.19
C GLY A 74 14.06 -0.26 -27.71
N LEU A 75 14.10 -0.11 -29.04
CA LEU A 75 14.15 1.18 -29.73
C LEU A 75 12.90 1.37 -30.60
N PRO A 76 12.55 2.63 -30.94
CA PRO A 76 11.44 2.93 -31.83
C PRO A 76 11.48 2.15 -33.15
N HIS A 77 10.30 1.72 -33.61
CA HIS A 77 10.12 0.93 -34.83
C HIS A 77 10.87 -0.41 -34.88
N GLY A 78 11.25 -0.97 -33.73
CA GLY A 78 11.94 -2.27 -33.66
C GLY A 78 13.38 -2.23 -34.18
N LYS A 79 13.99 -1.04 -34.23
CA LYS A 79 15.42 -0.91 -34.57
C LYS A 79 16.28 -1.63 -33.53
N ARG A 80 17.42 -2.19 -33.96
CA ARG A 80 18.39 -2.82 -33.03
C ARG A 80 19.34 -1.83 -32.36
N GLY A 81 19.61 -0.70 -33.03
CA GLY A 81 20.62 0.27 -32.60
C GLY A 81 22.05 -0.27 -32.68
N THR A 82 23.04 0.56 -32.36
CA THR A 82 24.44 0.16 -32.23
C THR A 82 24.96 0.60 -30.88
N VAL A 83 25.38 -0.34 -30.04
CA VAL A 83 26.06 -0.02 -28.78
C VAL A 83 27.46 0.49 -29.13
N VAL A 84 27.71 1.76 -28.85
CA VAL A 84 29.02 2.39 -29.13
C VAL A 84 29.96 2.33 -27.93
N LYS A 85 29.40 2.15 -26.73
CA LYS A 85 30.16 2.08 -25.49
C LYS A 85 29.42 1.29 -24.43
N ILE A 86 30.16 0.45 -23.71
CA ILE A 86 29.74 -0.21 -22.49
C ILE A 86 30.75 0.14 -21.41
N TYR A 87 30.28 0.59 -20.25
CA TYR A 87 31.14 0.85 -19.10
C TYR A 87 30.40 0.55 -17.81
N SER A 88 31.14 0.33 -16.73
CA SER A 88 30.57 0.06 -15.41
C SER A 88 31.09 1.02 -14.36
N GLU A 89 30.28 1.26 -13.34
CA GLU A 89 30.61 2.08 -12.17
C GLU A 89 30.06 1.45 -10.89
N ASP A 90 30.73 1.72 -9.76
CA ASP A 90 30.19 1.42 -8.45
C ASP A 90 29.17 2.49 -8.06
N ILE A 91 28.03 2.06 -7.54
CA ILE A 91 26.93 2.93 -7.13
C ILE A 91 26.54 2.66 -5.68
N LYS A 92 25.86 3.63 -5.06
CA LYS A 92 25.23 3.46 -3.76
C LYS A 92 23.98 4.32 -3.69
N ASP A 93 22.84 3.70 -3.49
CA ASP A 93 21.54 4.36 -3.35
C ASP A 93 20.69 3.69 -2.25
N ALA A 94 19.37 3.90 -2.27
CA ALA A 94 18.44 3.36 -1.27
C ALA A 94 18.40 1.82 -1.21
N LEU A 95 18.81 1.12 -2.27
CA LEU A 95 18.93 -0.34 -2.29
C LEU A 95 20.28 -0.83 -1.77
N GLY A 96 21.21 0.08 -1.45
CA GLY A 96 22.52 -0.22 -0.89
C GLY A 96 23.66 -0.08 -1.90
N PRO A 97 24.84 -0.64 -1.59
CA PRO A 97 25.96 -0.72 -2.53
C PRO A 97 25.60 -1.59 -3.74
N GLY A 98 25.99 -1.14 -4.92
CA GLY A 98 25.72 -1.83 -6.16
C GLY A 98 26.77 -1.56 -7.23
N LYS A 99 26.64 -2.27 -8.35
CA LYS A 99 27.43 -2.06 -9.55
C LYS A 99 26.50 -1.89 -10.74
N ARG A 100 26.70 -0.82 -11.50
CA ARG A 100 25.89 -0.45 -12.65
C ARG A 100 26.70 -0.60 -13.93
N VAL A 101 26.10 -1.22 -14.94
CA VAL A 101 26.57 -1.24 -16.32
C VAL A 101 25.73 -0.28 -17.14
N THR A 102 26.36 0.57 -17.93
CA THR A 102 25.70 1.55 -18.80
C THR A 102 26.06 1.28 -20.26
N LEU A 103 25.02 1.21 -21.11
CA LEU A 103 25.13 1.10 -22.57
C LEU A 103 24.85 2.46 -23.20
N GLU A 104 25.80 3.00 -23.98
CA GLU A 104 25.54 4.14 -24.88
C GLU A 104 25.14 3.60 -26.25
N VAL A 105 23.89 3.84 -26.66
CA VAL A 105 23.29 3.30 -27.88
C VAL A 105 23.09 4.39 -28.92
N ALA A 106 23.82 4.29 -30.03
CA ALA A 106 23.61 5.10 -31.22
C ALA A 106 22.44 4.57 -32.04
N ASP A 107 21.81 5.48 -32.81
CA ASP A 107 20.77 5.25 -33.84
C ASP A 107 19.32 5.62 -33.44
N PHE A 108 19.14 6.51 -32.46
CA PHE A 108 17.88 7.27 -32.24
C PHE A 108 17.65 8.35 -33.33
N ASN A 109 18.15 8.15 -34.55
CA ASN A 109 18.04 9.14 -35.63
C ASN A 109 16.68 9.00 -36.34
N GLU A 110 15.60 9.42 -35.69
CA GLU A 110 14.39 9.86 -36.41
C GLU A 110 14.64 11.19 -37.15
N LEU A 111 15.68 11.93 -36.75
CA LEU A 111 16.00 13.27 -37.29
C LEU A 111 17.04 13.28 -38.43
N GLY A 112 17.53 12.11 -38.87
CA GLY A 112 18.32 12.01 -40.12
C GLY A 112 19.69 12.72 -40.16
N TYR A 113 20.25 13.14 -39.02
CA TYR A 113 21.49 13.94 -38.98
C TYR A 113 22.79 13.12 -39.11
N ARG A 114 22.87 12.18 -40.07
CA ARG A 114 24.15 11.52 -40.38
C ARG A 114 25.11 12.49 -41.08
N GLY A 115 26.32 12.65 -40.54
CA GLY A 115 27.49 13.04 -41.34
C GLY A 115 27.78 14.53 -41.52
N ARG A 116 27.42 15.41 -40.57
CA ARG A 116 27.97 16.79 -40.57
C ARG A 116 29.29 16.84 -39.80
N PRO A 117 30.37 17.44 -40.34
CA PRO A 117 31.62 17.64 -39.62
C PRO A 117 31.38 18.37 -38.30
N ASN A 118 32.05 17.94 -37.22
CA ASN A 118 32.01 18.54 -35.87
C ASN A 118 30.68 18.43 -35.10
N ARG A 119 29.83 17.43 -35.38
CA ARG A 119 28.57 17.19 -34.65
C ARG A 119 28.58 15.82 -33.96
N ALA A 120 28.30 15.80 -32.66
CA ALA A 120 28.14 14.56 -31.89
C ALA A 120 26.77 13.90 -32.13
N TYR A 121 26.63 12.60 -31.85
CA TYR A 121 25.36 11.89 -31.93
C TYR A 121 24.58 12.02 -30.61
N ALA A 122 23.25 11.98 -30.69
CA ALA A 122 22.42 11.67 -29.53
C ALA A 122 22.50 10.16 -29.23
N TYR A 123 22.64 9.80 -27.96
CA TYR A 123 22.70 8.41 -27.52
C TYR A 123 21.59 8.13 -26.51
N MET A 124 20.87 7.04 -26.71
CA MET A 124 20.06 6.47 -25.64
C MET A 124 20.99 5.83 -24.63
N LEU A 125 20.72 6.06 -23.35
CA LEU A 125 21.41 5.42 -22.24
C LEU A 125 20.49 4.34 -21.67
N TYR A 126 21.03 3.14 -21.47
CA TYR A 126 20.37 2.08 -20.71
C TYR A 126 21.30 1.62 -19.61
N THR A 127 20.78 1.52 -18.39
CA THR A 127 21.57 1.13 -17.23
C THR A 127 21.02 -0.17 -16.63
N TYR A 128 21.92 -1.01 -16.14
CA TYR A 128 21.61 -2.31 -15.56
C TYR A 128 22.44 -2.48 -14.30
N SER A 129 21.77 -2.54 -13.14
CA SER A 129 22.42 -2.50 -11.83
C SER A 129 22.07 -3.74 -11.01
N LEU A 130 23.09 -4.33 -10.37
CA LEU A 130 22.92 -5.31 -9.30
C LEU A 130 23.37 -4.72 -7.98
N TYR A 131 22.71 -5.12 -6.90
CA TYR A 131 23.01 -4.72 -5.53
C TYR A 131 23.43 -5.93 -4.70
N GLU A 132 24.16 -5.68 -3.62
CA GLU A 132 24.48 -6.72 -2.64
C GLU A 132 23.19 -7.35 -2.09
N ASN A 133 23.16 -8.67 -1.99
CA ASN A 133 22.04 -9.42 -1.39
C ASN A 133 20.65 -9.22 -2.04
N ASN A 134 20.59 -8.72 -3.28
CA ASN A 134 19.33 -8.54 -4.01
C ASN A 134 19.32 -9.36 -5.31
N PRO A 135 18.38 -10.30 -5.51
CA PRO A 135 18.33 -11.12 -6.74
C PRO A 135 17.88 -10.34 -7.98
N ALA A 136 17.38 -9.11 -7.84
CA ALA A 136 16.77 -8.38 -8.94
C ALA A 136 17.77 -7.53 -9.73
N LEU A 137 17.57 -7.48 -11.04
CA LEU A 137 18.20 -6.53 -11.94
C LEU A 137 17.40 -5.23 -11.95
N VAL A 138 18.05 -4.12 -11.60
CA VAL A 138 17.45 -2.78 -11.71
C VAL A 138 17.84 -2.15 -13.04
N CYS A 139 16.85 -1.77 -13.83
CA CYS A 139 17.05 -1.26 -15.18
C CYS A 139 16.63 0.21 -15.27
N GLY A 140 17.53 1.09 -15.71
CA GLY A 140 17.26 2.52 -15.89
C GLY A 140 17.45 2.96 -17.34
N PHE A 141 17.14 4.22 -17.61
CA PHE A 141 17.25 4.80 -18.94
C PHE A 141 17.59 6.30 -18.89
N GLY A 142 18.03 6.82 -20.02
CA GLY A 142 18.33 8.24 -20.18
C GLY A 142 18.67 8.58 -21.62
N VAL A 143 19.11 9.81 -21.83
CA VAL A 143 19.62 10.27 -23.11
C VAL A 143 20.80 11.21 -22.90
N LYS A 144 21.80 11.05 -23.77
CA LYS A 144 22.95 11.93 -23.87
C LYS A 144 22.83 12.74 -25.15
N MET A 145 22.68 14.04 -24.99
CA MET A 145 22.41 14.96 -26.09
C MET A 145 23.70 15.57 -26.64
N PRO A 146 23.76 15.83 -27.97
CA PRO A 146 24.85 16.55 -28.58
C PRO A 146 24.66 18.07 -28.46
N ASN A 147 25.70 18.82 -28.81
CA ASN A 147 25.79 20.28 -28.70
C ASN A 147 24.95 21.13 -29.68
N TYR A 148 23.86 20.60 -30.25
CA TYR A 148 23.08 21.33 -31.26
C TYR A 148 21.59 20.96 -31.32
N LEU A 149 21.11 20.14 -30.38
CA LEU A 149 19.78 19.58 -30.41
C LEU A 149 19.25 19.39 -28.98
N SER A 150 18.11 19.98 -28.67
CA SER A 150 17.25 19.58 -27.55
C SER A 150 16.12 18.67 -28.04
N ILE A 151 15.68 17.71 -27.22
CA ILE A 151 14.54 16.83 -27.53
C ILE A 151 13.61 16.69 -26.32
N ARG A 152 12.39 16.20 -26.52
CA ARG A 152 11.56 15.70 -25.42
C ARG A 152 11.60 14.18 -25.40
N LEU A 153 12.16 13.61 -24.33
CA LEU A 153 12.11 12.18 -24.06
C LEU A 153 10.71 11.84 -23.53
N LYS A 154 9.90 11.17 -24.37
CA LYS A 154 8.53 10.77 -24.04
C LYS A 154 8.40 9.31 -23.65
N GLU A 155 9.25 8.45 -24.18
CA GLU A 155 9.15 7.01 -24.01
C GLU A 155 10.54 6.38 -24.05
N SER A 156 10.75 5.34 -23.24
CA SER A 156 11.95 4.51 -23.28
C SER A 156 11.62 3.08 -22.87
N THR A 157 12.26 2.10 -23.51
CA THR A 157 12.01 0.67 -23.28
C THR A 157 13.31 -0.02 -22.83
N PRO A 158 13.65 -0.06 -21.54
CA PRO A 158 14.90 -0.68 -21.09
C PRO A 158 14.92 -2.22 -21.21
N LEU A 159 13.75 -2.85 -21.31
CA LEU A 159 13.58 -4.25 -21.71
C LEU A 159 12.48 -4.35 -22.78
N GLY A 160 12.85 -4.68 -24.00
CA GLY A 160 11.97 -4.80 -25.18
C GLY A 160 11.72 -6.22 -25.65
N GLY A 161 12.11 -7.23 -24.88
CA GLY A 161 11.94 -8.64 -25.21
C GLY A 161 12.92 -9.53 -24.44
N GLY A 162 12.86 -10.82 -24.72
CA GLY A 162 13.63 -11.88 -24.09
C GLY A 162 12.76 -13.13 -23.93
N ARG A 163 13.32 -14.21 -23.39
CA ARG A 163 12.60 -15.45 -23.11
C ARG A 163 12.81 -15.83 -21.65
N PHE A 164 11.73 -15.80 -20.87
CA PHE A 164 11.81 -16.31 -19.50
C PHE A 164 12.14 -17.80 -19.50
N PHE A 165 13.02 -18.20 -18.58
CA PHE A 165 13.41 -19.59 -18.36
C PHE A 165 13.82 -20.30 -19.65
N ASP A 166 14.65 -19.60 -20.44
CA ASP A 166 15.16 -20.00 -21.76
C ASP A 166 14.08 -20.34 -22.82
N GLY A 167 12.85 -19.91 -22.61
CA GLY A 167 11.73 -20.21 -23.51
C GLY A 167 11.19 -21.63 -23.37
N GLU A 168 11.51 -22.31 -22.26
CA GLU A 168 10.93 -23.60 -21.90
C GLU A 168 9.40 -23.53 -21.73
N ASP A 169 8.73 -24.66 -21.95
CA ASP A 169 7.28 -24.76 -21.82
C ASP A 169 6.84 -24.55 -20.35
N MET A 170 6.10 -23.46 -20.11
CA MET A 170 5.54 -23.17 -18.80
C MET A 170 4.13 -23.72 -18.65
N LYS A 171 4.01 -24.77 -17.82
CA LYS A 171 2.72 -25.34 -17.44
C LYS A 171 2.08 -24.55 -16.32
N GLN A 172 0.74 -24.49 -16.33
CA GLN A 172 -0.04 -23.81 -15.30
C GLN A 172 0.36 -22.34 -15.11
N ALA A 173 0.74 -21.67 -16.21
CA ALA A 173 1.11 -20.26 -16.19
C ALA A 173 -0.04 -19.39 -15.66
N LEU A 174 0.26 -18.61 -14.63
CA LEU A 174 -0.61 -17.61 -14.02
C LEU A 174 0.13 -16.28 -13.98
N THR A 175 -0.59 -15.21 -14.24
CA THR A 175 -0.08 -13.84 -14.13
C THR A 175 -0.87 -13.05 -13.10
N LEU A 176 -0.24 -12.08 -12.47
CA LEU A 176 -0.89 -11.06 -11.63
C LEU A 176 -0.51 -9.67 -12.15
N ASN A 177 -1.49 -8.79 -12.31
CA ASN A 177 -1.26 -7.41 -12.74
C ASN A 177 -1.06 -6.47 -11.55
N GLY A 178 -0.02 -5.63 -11.61
CA GLY A 178 0.39 -4.68 -10.57
C GLY A 178 -0.41 -3.37 -10.59
N ALA A 179 -1.74 -3.45 -10.63
CA ALA A 179 -2.56 -2.25 -10.76
C ALA A 179 -2.45 -1.26 -9.58
N ALA A 180 -2.81 -0.01 -9.85
CA ALA A 180 -2.95 1.07 -8.87
C ALA A 180 -4.38 1.63 -8.88
N GLY A 181 -4.70 2.55 -7.95
CA GLY A 181 -5.98 3.26 -7.91
C GLY A 181 -7.21 2.36 -8.13
N GLY A 182 -8.16 2.83 -8.95
CA GLY A 182 -9.41 2.12 -9.27
C GLY A 182 -9.27 0.93 -10.22
N GLY A 183 -8.08 0.67 -10.78
CA GLY A 183 -7.86 -0.40 -11.77
C GLY A 183 -8.24 -1.80 -11.25
N PRO A 184 -8.65 -2.73 -12.11
CA PRO A 184 -8.88 -4.12 -11.70
C PRO A 184 -7.55 -4.78 -11.30
N THR A 185 -7.60 -5.69 -10.34
CA THR A 185 -6.47 -6.55 -9.96
C THR A 185 -6.95 -7.99 -9.94
N ALA A 186 -6.31 -8.86 -10.70
CA ALA A 186 -6.75 -10.24 -10.90
C ALA A 186 -5.57 -11.17 -11.23
N VAL A 187 -5.71 -12.42 -10.81
CA VAL A 187 -4.88 -13.51 -11.32
C VAL A 187 -5.51 -14.08 -12.58
N GLU A 188 -4.75 -14.19 -13.66
CA GLU A 188 -5.23 -14.68 -14.96
C GLU A 188 -4.31 -15.77 -15.51
N LYS A 189 -4.89 -16.74 -16.23
CA LYS A 189 -4.12 -17.81 -16.88
C LYS A 189 -3.43 -17.30 -18.13
N GLY A 190 -2.25 -17.84 -18.41
CA GLY A 190 -1.55 -17.68 -19.67
C GLY A 190 -0.28 -16.85 -19.57
N ILE A 191 0.34 -16.66 -20.74
CA ILE A 191 1.66 -16.04 -20.93
C ILE A 191 1.56 -14.77 -21.78
N THR A 192 0.39 -14.12 -21.80
CA THR A 192 0.18 -12.86 -22.51
C THR A 192 -0.66 -11.93 -21.65
N ARG A 193 -0.13 -10.74 -21.32
CA ARG A 193 -0.81 -9.74 -20.48
C ARG A 193 -0.19 -8.35 -20.63
N LEU A 194 -0.99 -7.31 -20.42
CA LEU A 194 -0.54 -5.92 -20.30
C LEU A 194 -0.97 -5.39 -18.93
N SER A 195 -0.08 -4.68 -18.25
CA SER A 195 -0.42 -3.95 -17.04
C SER A 195 0.30 -2.60 -16.99
N ALA A 196 -0.38 -1.61 -16.43
CA ALA A 196 0.30 -0.46 -15.86
C ALA A 196 1.09 -0.90 -14.62
N ASN A 197 2.18 -0.19 -14.33
CA ASN A 197 3.13 -0.37 -13.24
C ASN A 197 3.95 -1.67 -13.31
N SER A 198 3.35 -2.84 -13.10
CA SER A 198 4.09 -4.12 -13.01
C SER A 198 3.27 -5.35 -13.36
N LEU A 199 3.97 -6.48 -13.55
CA LEU A 199 3.44 -7.81 -13.78
C LEU A 199 4.22 -8.85 -12.95
N MET A 200 3.54 -9.95 -12.65
CA MET A 200 4.15 -11.19 -12.18
C MET A 200 3.69 -12.34 -13.07
N LEU A 201 4.56 -13.31 -13.31
CA LEU A 201 4.30 -14.61 -13.95
C LEU A 201 4.77 -15.72 -13.02
N THR A 202 3.95 -16.75 -12.77
CA THR A 202 4.35 -17.96 -12.05
C THR A 202 3.82 -19.20 -12.76
N GLY A 203 4.57 -20.30 -12.72
CA GLY A 203 4.18 -21.56 -13.33
C GLY A 203 5.22 -22.65 -13.10
N MET A 204 5.02 -23.80 -13.73
CA MET A 204 5.90 -24.95 -13.63
C MET A 204 6.74 -25.09 -14.90
N VAL A 205 8.06 -25.08 -14.74
CA VAL A 205 9.06 -25.34 -15.79
C VAL A 205 9.87 -26.55 -15.33
N GLU A 206 9.92 -27.60 -16.16
CA GLU A 206 10.61 -28.86 -15.84
C GLU A 206 10.24 -29.48 -14.46
N GLY A 207 8.97 -29.31 -14.05
CA GLY A 207 8.49 -29.83 -12.76
C GLY A 207 8.90 -29.00 -11.54
N GLN A 208 9.57 -27.87 -11.73
CA GLN A 208 9.88 -26.91 -10.67
C GLN A 208 9.08 -25.63 -10.84
N ARG A 209 8.70 -25.00 -9.72
CA ARG A 209 8.08 -23.69 -9.78
C ARG A 209 9.08 -22.62 -10.20
N ARG A 210 8.65 -21.75 -11.10
CA ARG A 210 9.37 -20.57 -11.57
C ARG A 210 8.46 -19.36 -11.46
N THR A 211 9.03 -18.25 -11.04
CA THR A 211 8.32 -16.98 -10.91
C THR A 211 9.19 -15.85 -11.44
N ALA A 212 8.57 -14.88 -12.11
CA ALA A 212 9.17 -13.63 -12.53
C ALA A 212 8.30 -12.45 -12.10
N VAL A 213 8.91 -11.37 -11.60
CA VAL A 213 8.25 -10.10 -11.26
C VAL A 213 9.00 -8.96 -11.96
N TRP A 214 8.29 -8.13 -12.72
CA TRP A 214 8.90 -6.98 -13.40
C TRP A 214 7.96 -5.78 -13.52
N GLY A 215 8.54 -4.58 -13.56
CA GLY A 215 7.79 -3.34 -13.68
C GLY A 215 8.51 -2.14 -13.08
N GLY A 216 7.81 -1.02 -12.91
CA GLY A 216 8.36 0.21 -12.33
C GLY A 216 8.80 0.01 -10.88
N LEU A 217 9.88 0.68 -10.48
CA LEU A 217 10.49 0.57 -9.17
C LEU A 217 10.56 1.92 -8.46
N SER A 218 11.22 2.91 -9.04
CA SER A 218 11.19 4.31 -8.61
C SER A 218 10.38 5.16 -9.59
N TYR A 219 9.73 6.20 -9.07
CA TYR A 219 8.88 7.09 -9.86
C TYR A 219 9.26 8.55 -9.62
N LYS A 220 9.51 9.29 -10.71
CA LYS A 220 9.74 10.73 -10.69
C LYS A 220 9.06 11.45 -11.85
N GLU A 221 9.32 11.03 -13.08
CA GLU A 221 8.92 11.75 -14.29
C GLU A 221 8.08 10.90 -15.26
N PHE A 222 8.11 9.57 -15.14
CA PHE A 222 7.48 8.69 -16.13
C PHE A 222 6.53 7.66 -15.50
N ALA A 223 5.47 7.33 -16.24
CA ALA A 223 4.64 6.18 -15.93
C ALA A 223 5.33 4.89 -16.38
N ALA A 224 5.21 3.83 -15.59
CA ALA A 224 5.75 2.51 -15.93
C ALA A 224 4.66 1.60 -16.49
N TYR A 225 5.02 0.77 -17.47
CA TYR A 225 4.17 -0.25 -18.06
C TYR A 225 4.95 -1.55 -18.21
N ALA A 226 4.27 -2.68 -18.02
CA ALA A 226 4.82 -4.01 -18.15
C ALA A 226 3.93 -4.84 -19.08
N THR A 227 4.55 -5.57 -20.01
CA THR A 227 3.88 -6.51 -20.89
C THR A 227 4.53 -7.88 -20.84
N LEU A 228 3.72 -8.89 -21.09
CA LEU A 228 4.10 -10.23 -21.44
C LEU A 228 3.42 -10.54 -22.77
N GLN A 229 4.17 -10.95 -23.78
CA GLN A 229 3.61 -11.36 -25.07
C GLN A 229 4.21 -12.71 -25.46
N ASP A 230 3.39 -13.76 -25.42
CA ASP A 230 3.80 -15.12 -25.74
C ASP A 230 5.07 -15.55 -24.98
N GLY A 231 5.12 -15.22 -23.69
CA GLY A 231 6.26 -15.50 -22.80
C GLY A 231 7.41 -14.50 -22.87
N MET A 232 7.35 -13.50 -23.77
CA MET A 232 8.38 -12.46 -23.90
C MET A 232 8.05 -11.25 -23.01
N PRO A 233 8.88 -10.94 -21.99
CA PRO A 233 8.66 -9.78 -21.14
C PRO A 233 9.10 -8.48 -21.79
N THR A 234 8.43 -7.40 -21.44
CA THR A 234 8.83 -6.03 -21.78
C THR A 234 8.39 -5.10 -20.66
N PHE A 235 9.15 -4.03 -20.46
CA PHE A 235 8.71 -2.89 -19.69
C PHE A 235 9.22 -1.59 -20.30
N TYR A 236 8.41 -0.54 -20.16
CA TYR A 236 8.71 0.77 -20.74
C TYR A 236 8.17 1.91 -19.88
N ALA A 237 8.88 3.03 -19.94
CA ALA A 237 8.54 4.30 -19.33
C ALA A 237 7.82 5.17 -20.36
N LYS A 238 6.80 5.92 -19.95
CA LYS A 238 6.07 6.83 -20.84
C LYS A 238 5.51 8.05 -20.13
N ASP A 239 5.58 9.19 -20.80
CA ASP A 239 4.87 10.42 -20.42
C ASP A 239 4.30 11.13 -21.66
N PRO A 240 3.07 11.67 -21.60
CA PRO A 240 2.45 12.38 -22.72
C PRO A 240 3.24 13.58 -23.24
N ILE A 241 3.81 14.38 -22.32
CA ILE A 241 4.59 15.58 -22.65
C ILE A 241 6.07 15.24 -22.78
N GLY A 242 6.58 14.43 -21.85
CA GLY A 242 7.98 14.01 -21.79
C GLY A 242 8.93 15.10 -21.27
N ARG A 243 10.07 14.64 -20.76
CA ARG A 243 11.13 15.51 -20.22
C ARG A 243 11.86 16.18 -21.38
N LEU A 244 11.86 17.52 -21.42
CA LEU A 244 12.77 18.27 -22.30
C LEU A 244 14.20 17.94 -21.86
N VAL A 245 15.11 17.60 -22.76
CA VAL A 245 16.53 17.39 -22.47
C VAL A 245 17.30 18.29 -23.41
N ASP A 246 18.15 19.15 -22.83
CA ASP A 246 18.83 20.19 -23.58
C ASP A 246 20.06 19.68 -24.34
N GLU A 247 20.51 20.48 -25.30
CA GLU A 247 21.81 20.28 -25.92
C GLU A 247 22.93 20.18 -24.88
N ASP A 248 23.88 19.27 -25.12
CA ASP A 248 24.98 18.92 -24.21
C ASP A 248 24.58 18.32 -22.84
N GLU A 249 23.29 18.10 -22.56
CA GLU A 249 22.84 17.44 -21.34
C GLU A 249 23.08 15.92 -21.39
N ASN A 250 23.62 15.36 -20.30
CA ASN A 250 23.63 13.93 -20.04
C ASN A 250 22.54 13.62 -19.01
N TYR A 251 21.33 13.38 -19.49
CA TYR A 251 20.18 13.11 -18.64
C TYR A 251 20.04 11.62 -18.38
N LEU A 252 20.03 11.23 -17.11
CA LEU A 252 19.67 9.88 -16.65
C LEU A 252 18.42 10.00 -15.78
N ALA A 253 17.35 9.29 -16.14
CA ALA A 253 16.12 9.33 -15.39
C ALA A 253 16.30 8.72 -14.00
N GLU A 254 15.67 9.32 -12.99
CA GLU A 254 15.56 8.72 -11.67
C GLU A 254 14.57 7.55 -11.66
N ASP A 255 13.60 7.54 -12.60
CA ASP A 255 12.70 6.43 -12.86
C ASP A 255 13.47 5.19 -13.32
N ASN A 256 13.22 4.07 -12.65
CA ASN A 256 13.83 2.79 -13.00
C ASN A 256 12.86 1.62 -12.78
N PHE A 257 13.30 0.44 -13.23
CA PHE A 257 12.49 -0.76 -13.29
C PHE A 257 13.14 -1.90 -12.51
N TYR A 258 12.30 -2.76 -11.96
CA TYR A 258 12.66 -3.99 -11.26
C TYR A 258 12.48 -5.20 -12.18
N LEU A 259 13.38 -6.17 -12.09
CA LEU A 259 13.25 -7.48 -12.73
C LEU A 259 13.86 -8.57 -11.84
N ASP A 260 13.01 -9.42 -11.27
CA ASP A 260 13.42 -10.62 -10.54
C ASP A 260 12.91 -11.86 -11.27
N VAL A 261 13.83 -12.73 -11.66
CA VAL A 261 13.57 -14.03 -12.33
C VAL A 261 14.15 -15.21 -11.54
N HIS A 262 14.68 -14.94 -10.35
CA HIS A 262 15.38 -15.92 -9.51
C HIS A 262 14.50 -16.40 -8.36
N THR A 263 13.72 -15.51 -7.72
CA THR A 263 12.83 -15.91 -6.61
C THR A 263 11.74 -16.87 -7.10
N ARG A 264 11.67 -18.07 -6.49
CA ARG A 264 10.79 -19.15 -6.98
C ARG A 264 9.34 -19.01 -6.51
N GLU A 265 9.14 -18.70 -5.24
CA GLU A 265 7.82 -18.66 -4.60
C GLU A 265 7.15 -17.29 -4.87
N PRO A 266 5.90 -17.26 -5.39
CA PRO A 266 5.27 -16.00 -5.84
C PRO A 266 4.93 -15.00 -4.73
N PHE A 267 4.57 -15.43 -3.51
CA PHE A 267 4.36 -14.49 -2.41
C PHE A 267 5.68 -13.80 -2.02
N ASP A 268 6.76 -14.57 -1.90
CA ASP A 268 8.08 -14.02 -1.59
C ASP A 268 8.60 -13.07 -2.68
N ALA A 269 8.41 -13.43 -3.96
CA ALA A 269 8.84 -12.60 -5.09
C ALA A 269 8.12 -11.23 -5.10
N LEU A 270 6.80 -11.22 -4.89
CA LEU A 270 6.01 -10.01 -4.84
C LEU A 270 6.32 -9.16 -3.60
N GLU A 271 6.50 -9.78 -2.43
CA GLU A 271 6.88 -9.08 -1.20
C GLU A 271 8.28 -8.47 -1.28
N ARG A 272 9.23 -9.14 -1.94
CA ARG A 272 10.54 -8.55 -2.25
C ARG A 272 10.42 -7.33 -3.15
N TYR A 273 9.61 -7.41 -4.21
CA TYR A 273 9.34 -6.28 -5.08
C TYR A 273 8.70 -5.11 -4.32
N GLY A 274 7.68 -5.37 -3.48
CA GLY A 274 7.05 -4.36 -2.63
C GLY A 274 8.02 -3.66 -1.68
N LYS A 275 8.92 -4.42 -1.04
CA LYS A 275 9.98 -3.89 -0.17
C LYS A 275 11.00 -3.07 -0.95
N ALA A 276 11.42 -3.52 -2.14
CA ALA A 276 12.30 -2.77 -3.01
C ALA A 276 11.67 -1.43 -3.45
N MET A 277 10.39 -1.45 -3.84
CA MET A 277 9.62 -0.26 -4.19
C MET A 277 9.49 0.70 -3.01
N ARG A 278 9.27 0.19 -1.80
CA ARG A 278 9.25 1.00 -0.57
C ARG A 278 10.58 1.74 -0.38
N LEU A 279 11.70 1.03 -0.48
CA LEU A 279 13.04 1.63 -0.32
C LEU A 279 13.35 2.65 -1.41
N ALA A 280 13.12 2.28 -2.68
CA ALA A 280 13.44 3.12 -3.83
C ALA A 280 12.67 4.45 -3.87
N ASN A 281 11.47 4.52 -3.26
CA ASN A 281 10.66 5.74 -3.19
C ASN A 281 10.65 6.38 -1.80
N ASN A 282 11.44 5.89 -0.84
CA ASN A 282 11.41 6.33 0.56
C ASN A 282 9.97 6.33 1.16
N ALA A 283 9.21 5.27 0.87
CA ALA A 283 7.79 5.22 1.23
C ALA A 283 7.57 4.83 2.69
N HIS A 284 6.85 5.67 3.42
CA HIS A 284 6.51 5.49 4.83
C HIS A 284 5.05 5.88 5.09
N PRO A 285 4.06 5.16 4.51
CA PRO A 285 2.66 5.51 4.70
C PRO A 285 2.28 5.49 6.19
N ASN A 286 1.62 6.55 6.64
CA ASN A 286 1.14 6.70 8.00
C ASN A 286 0.08 5.64 8.35
N VAL A 287 0.07 5.19 9.60
CA VAL A 287 -0.88 4.18 10.09
C VAL A 287 -2.18 4.88 10.51
N TYR A 288 -3.30 4.47 9.92
CA TYR A 288 -4.63 4.95 10.29
C TYR A 288 -5.18 4.06 11.39
N ASP A 289 -4.81 4.37 12.63
CA ASP A 289 -5.29 3.67 13.83
C ASP A 289 -6.62 4.23 14.35
N PHE A 290 -7.40 4.88 13.48
CA PHE A 290 -8.72 5.46 13.75
C PHE A 290 -9.63 5.33 12.53
N PRO A 291 -10.97 5.29 12.72
CA PRO A 291 -11.90 5.38 11.60
C PRO A 291 -12.02 6.84 11.14
N VAL A 292 -12.23 7.03 9.84
CA VAL A 292 -12.57 8.32 9.23
C VAL A 292 -14.06 8.33 8.90
N LEU A 293 -14.79 9.38 9.26
CA LEU A 293 -16.18 9.57 8.85
C LEU A 293 -16.26 10.56 7.69
N CYS A 294 -16.94 10.14 6.62
CA CYS A 294 -17.24 10.95 5.44
C CYS A 294 -18.65 11.56 5.56
N GLY A 295 -18.75 12.87 5.81
CA GLY A 295 -20.03 13.55 5.98
C GLY A 295 -20.87 13.57 4.69
N TRP A 296 -20.22 13.62 3.53
CA TRP A 296 -20.85 13.51 2.22
C TRP A 296 -21.46 12.13 2.00
N SER A 297 -20.75 11.04 2.34
CA SER A 297 -21.26 9.67 2.16
C SER A 297 -22.42 9.37 3.10
N VAL A 298 -22.40 9.93 4.33
CA VAL A 298 -23.52 9.82 5.27
C VAL A 298 -24.83 10.28 4.61
N SER A 299 -24.84 11.43 3.93
CA SER A 299 -26.04 11.90 3.23
C SER A 299 -26.26 11.31 1.84
N ASN A 300 -25.24 11.29 0.99
CA ASN A 300 -25.42 11.00 -0.44
C ASN A 300 -25.44 9.51 -0.77
N ILE A 301 -24.76 8.67 0.04
CA ILE A 301 -24.74 7.22 -0.18
C ILE A 301 -25.66 6.51 0.82
N SER A 302 -25.59 6.90 2.09
CA SER A 302 -26.40 6.28 3.16
C SER A 302 -27.78 6.91 3.36
N ASN A 303 -28.12 7.97 2.62
CA ASN A 303 -29.42 8.66 2.67
C ASN A 303 -29.81 9.14 4.08
N LEU A 304 -28.82 9.51 4.90
CA LEU A 304 -29.02 10.07 6.24
C LEU A 304 -28.98 11.61 6.20
N PRO A 305 -29.39 12.31 7.27
CA PRO A 305 -29.23 13.76 7.34
C PRO A 305 -27.77 14.19 7.12
N SER A 306 -27.57 15.23 6.32
CA SER A 306 -26.22 15.74 6.04
C SER A 306 -25.56 16.30 7.31
N VAL A 307 -24.32 15.87 7.54
CA VAL A 307 -23.45 16.27 8.65
C VAL A 307 -22.25 17.12 8.21
N ASN A 308 -22.16 17.48 6.92
CA ASN A 308 -21.01 18.15 6.34
C ASN A 308 -20.96 19.67 6.65
N ASN A 309 -20.75 20.03 7.91
CA ASN A 309 -20.26 21.34 8.35
C ASN A 309 -19.63 21.23 9.74
N SER A 310 -18.84 22.23 10.14
CA SER A 310 -18.04 22.19 11.37
C SER A 310 -18.86 21.88 12.63
N ALA A 311 -20.02 22.52 12.82
CA ALA A 311 -20.86 22.29 14.00
C ALA A 311 -21.50 20.90 14.03
N LYS A 312 -21.99 20.40 12.89
CA LYS A 312 -22.58 19.06 12.81
C LYS A 312 -21.54 17.95 12.98
N LEU A 313 -20.33 18.15 12.46
CA LEU A 313 -19.22 17.22 12.71
C LEU A 313 -18.86 17.19 14.20
N ILE A 314 -18.83 18.33 14.91
CA ILE A 314 -18.67 18.28 16.37
C ILE A 314 -19.80 17.48 17.04
N GLY A 315 -21.04 17.60 16.56
CA GLY A 315 -22.14 16.72 17.00
C GLY A 315 -21.87 15.23 16.76
N GLU A 316 -21.27 14.84 15.63
CA GLU A 316 -20.85 13.46 15.38
C GLU A 316 -19.74 13.00 16.36
N LEU A 317 -18.81 13.87 16.72
CA LEU A 317 -17.78 13.57 17.73
C LEU A 317 -18.39 13.36 19.11
N GLU A 318 -19.39 14.15 19.48
CA GLU A 318 -20.16 13.96 20.72
C GLU A 318 -20.88 12.61 20.72
N GLN A 319 -21.46 12.18 19.59
CA GLN A 319 -22.07 10.86 19.47
C GLN A 319 -21.03 9.73 19.55
N ALA A 320 -19.86 9.88 18.94
CA ALA A 320 -18.78 8.90 19.03
C ALA A 320 -18.28 8.72 20.48
N ASN A 321 -18.20 9.83 21.23
CA ASN A 321 -17.89 9.80 22.66
C ASN A 321 -19.01 9.12 23.46
N LYS A 322 -20.27 9.46 23.17
CA LYS A 322 -21.44 8.90 23.87
C LYS A 322 -21.62 7.41 23.63
N CYS A 323 -21.41 6.92 22.41
CA CYS A 323 -21.50 5.48 22.11
C CYS A 323 -20.30 4.70 22.69
N GLY A 324 -19.24 5.40 23.10
CA GLY A 324 -18.10 4.84 23.82
C GLY A 324 -16.96 4.34 22.94
N LEU A 325 -17.04 4.54 21.62
CA LEU A 325 -15.98 4.13 20.69
C LEU A 325 -14.65 4.83 21.00
N THR A 326 -14.70 6.08 21.47
CA THR A 326 -13.51 6.87 21.78
C THR A 326 -12.68 6.38 22.97
N ARG A 327 -13.18 5.38 23.71
CA ARG A 327 -12.40 4.67 24.73
C ARG A 327 -11.36 3.72 24.13
N TYR A 328 -11.54 3.31 22.87
CA TYR A 328 -10.72 2.34 22.16
C TYR A 328 -9.79 3.00 21.14
N THR A 329 -10.28 4.05 20.49
CA THR A 329 -9.56 4.76 19.43
C THR A 329 -10.07 6.18 19.31
N LYS A 330 -9.24 7.11 18.84
CA LYS A 330 -9.75 8.40 18.34
C LYS A 330 -10.64 8.18 17.11
N VAL A 331 -11.39 9.21 16.73
CA VAL A 331 -12.14 9.22 15.46
C VAL A 331 -11.76 10.44 14.65
N SER A 332 -11.73 10.29 13.33
CA SER A 332 -11.51 11.40 12.41
C SER A 332 -12.80 11.78 11.72
N LEU A 333 -13.06 13.08 11.62
CA LEU A 333 -14.24 13.61 10.96
C LEU A 333 -13.81 14.51 9.82
N ARG A 334 -14.25 14.18 8.61
CA ARG A 334 -13.85 14.89 7.40
C ARG A 334 -14.79 16.06 7.13
N LEU A 335 -14.25 17.28 7.19
CA LEU A 335 -14.90 18.46 6.66
C LEU A 335 -14.70 18.51 5.15
N GLU A 336 -15.77 18.69 4.38
CA GLU A 336 -15.72 18.57 2.92
C GLU A 336 -16.19 19.85 2.23
N PRO A 337 -15.29 20.84 2.04
CA PRO A 337 -15.48 21.97 1.13
C PRO A 337 -15.63 21.50 -0.32
N ASP A 338 -16.83 21.03 -0.67
CA ASP A 338 -17.11 20.20 -1.84
C ASP A 338 -17.85 20.95 -2.96
N LYS A 339 -17.68 22.27 -3.10
CA LYS A 339 -18.34 23.02 -4.18
C LYS A 339 -17.61 22.89 -5.51
N TYR A 340 -18.40 22.80 -6.57
CA TYR A 340 -17.96 22.61 -7.95
C TYR A 340 -18.53 23.70 -8.83
N HIS A 341 -17.69 24.20 -9.75
CA HIS A 341 -18.02 25.23 -10.74
C HIS A 341 -18.37 26.58 -10.12
N LEU A 342 -18.19 27.65 -10.91
CA LEU A 342 -18.43 29.02 -10.45
C LEU A 342 -17.42 29.41 -9.36
N ASP A 343 -17.72 30.48 -8.62
CA ASP A 343 -16.93 30.85 -7.46
C ASP A 343 -17.13 29.78 -6.37
N THR A 344 -16.04 29.22 -5.85
CA THR A 344 -15.98 28.15 -4.84
C THR A 344 -14.84 28.44 -3.85
N GLU A 345 -14.58 27.53 -2.92
CA GLU A 345 -13.42 27.62 -2.02
C GLU A 345 -12.10 27.18 -2.64
N GLN A 346 -12.12 26.56 -3.82
CA GLN A 346 -10.94 25.93 -4.40
C GLN A 346 -9.92 26.99 -4.84
N GLY A 347 -8.70 26.88 -4.33
CA GLY A 347 -7.58 27.79 -4.63
C GLY A 347 -7.44 28.89 -3.60
N TRP A 348 -8.55 29.35 -3.03
CA TRP A 348 -8.54 30.24 -1.86
C TRP A 348 -8.17 29.48 -0.58
N TRP A 349 -8.81 28.34 -0.36
CA TRP A 349 -8.60 27.43 0.78
C TRP A 349 -8.46 28.15 2.13
N ASP A 350 -9.37 29.10 2.40
CA ASP A 350 -9.38 29.92 3.62
C ASP A 350 -10.74 29.87 4.35
N ASP A 351 -10.75 30.38 5.60
CA ASP A 351 -11.94 30.43 6.44
C ASP A 351 -13.08 31.28 5.84
N ALA A 352 -12.77 32.34 5.08
CA ALA A 352 -13.78 33.26 4.56
C ALA A 352 -14.62 32.57 3.48
N HIS A 353 -13.96 31.88 2.55
CA HIS A 353 -14.63 31.14 1.48
C HIS A 353 -15.37 29.93 2.06
N MET A 354 -14.77 29.15 2.97
CA MET A 354 -15.47 28.01 3.59
C MET A 354 -16.71 28.42 4.40
N ARG A 355 -16.72 29.62 5.00
CA ARG A 355 -17.93 30.19 5.63
C ARG A 355 -18.99 30.57 4.60
N LYS A 356 -18.61 31.17 3.46
CA LYS A 356 -19.55 31.56 2.39
C LYS A 356 -20.41 30.39 1.91
N PHE A 357 -19.85 29.17 1.93
CA PHE A 357 -20.55 27.95 1.53
C PHE A 357 -21.06 27.08 2.69
N ASN A 358 -21.11 27.63 3.91
CA ASN A 358 -21.62 26.98 5.12
C ASN A 358 -20.89 25.70 5.56
N HIS A 359 -19.63 25.50 5.15
CA HIS A 359 -18.81 24.40 5.67
C HIS A 359 -18.23 24.77 7.05
N LEU A 360 -17.90 26.05 7.25
CA LEU A 360 -17.58 26.61 8.57
C LEU A 360 -18.75 27.47 9.05
N VAL A 361 -19.26 27.18 10.24
CA VAL A 361 -20.42 27.87 10.84
C VAL A 361 -20.20 28.12 12.32
N GLU A 362 -20.83 29.15 12.87
CA GLU A 362 -20.81 29.42 14.32
C GLU A 362 -21.27 28.19 15.14
N PRO A 363 -20.63 27.88 16.28
CA PRO A 363 -19.53 28.61 16.93
C PRO A 363 -18.11 28.22 16.45
N TYR A 364 -18.02 27.42 15.37
CA TYR A 364 -16.79 26.88 14.80
C TYR A 364 -16.56 27.43 13.39
N GLU A 365 -16.56 28.74 13.28
CA GLU A 365 -16.54 29.47 12.01
C GLU A 365 -15.13 29.69 11.43
N SER A 366 -14.11 29.07 12.03
CA SER A 366 -12.75 28.96 11.49
C SER A 366 -12.19 27.55 11.68
N ILE A 367 -11.23 27.15 10.84
CA ILE A 367 -10.52 25.88 10.97
C ILE A 367 -9.84 25.78 12.33
N ALA A 368 -9.19 26.85 12.80
CA ALA A 368 -8.54 26.86 14.12
C ALA A 368 -9.52 26.57 15.27
N LYS A 369 -10.72 27.18 15.25
CA LYS A 369 -11.76 26.94 16.26
C LYS A 369 -12.29 25.51 16.20
N TRP A 370 -12.58 25.03 15.00
CA TRP A 370 -13.09 23.67 14.78
C TRP A 370 -12.06 22.61 15.20
N SER A 371 -10.82 22.72 14.72
CA SER A 371 -9.72 21.81 15.06
C SER A 371 -9.43 21.80 16.56
N LYS A 372 -9.46 22.96 17.24
CA LYS A 372 -9.32 23.02 18.70
C LYS A 372 -10.42 22.23 19.41
N ALA A 373 -11.67 22.36 18.98
CA ALA A 373 -12.79 21.64 19.56
C ALA A 373 -12.70 20.12 19.30
N MET A 374 -12.37 19.73 18.07
CA MET A 374 -12.09 18.34 17.69
C MET A 374 -11.01 17.72 18.59
N ASN A 375 -9.84 18.35 18.68
CA ASN A 375 -8.71 17.84 19.46
C ASN A 375 -9.03 17.73 20.96
N ALA A 376 -9.80 18.66 21.51
CA ALA A 376 -10.21 18.64 22.92
C ALA A 376 -11.15 17.48 23.27
N ALA A 377 -11.82 16.88 22.29
CA ALA A 377 -12.82 15.83 22.46
C ALA A 377 -12.44 14.51 21.79
N ASN A 378 -11.13 14.20 21.68
CA ASN A 378 -10.57 12.98 21.07
C ASN A 378 -10.84 12.81 19.56
N GLY A 379 -11.10 13.91 18.86
CA GLY A 379 -11.22 13.96 17.41
C GLY A 379 -9.89 14.23 16.71
N ILE A 380 -9.80 13.81 15.44
CA ILE A 380 -8.69 14.14 14.53
C ILE A 380 -9.26 15.00 13.38
N PRO A 381 -8.90 16.30 13.30
CA PRO A 381 -9.37 17.19 12.23
C PRO A 381 -8.85 16.75 10.86
N TYR A 382 -9.76 16.53 9.92
CA TYR A 382 -9.47 16.03 8.58
C TYR A 382 -10.26 16.82 7.56
N ILE A 383 -9.68 17.08 6.39
CA ILE A 383 -10.33 17.86 5.34
C ILE A 383 -10.38 17.08 4.02
N TYR A 384 -11.13 17.63 3.08
CA TYR A 384 -11.23 17.17 1.72
C TYR A 384 -11.03 18.38 0.81
N MET A 385 -10.27 18.23 -0.27
CA MET A 385 -10.01 19.29 -1.24
C MET A 385 -9.82 18.73 -2.65
N GLN A 386 -9.81 19.61 -3.64
CA GLN A 386 -9.59 19.27 -5.05
C GLN A 386 -8.34 19.97 -5.57
N LEU A 387 -7.51 19.23 -6.32
CA LEU A 387 -6.22 19.73 -6.82
C LEU A 387 -6.27 20.18 -8.29
N GLY A 388 -7.34 19.97 -9.05
CA GLY A 388 -7.34 20.35 -10.48
C GLY A 388 -8.51 21.23 -10.90
N MET A 389 -9.30 21.74 -9.95
CA MET A 389 -10.50 22.52 -10.26
C MET A 389 -10.48 23.87 -9.53
N PRO A 390 -9.96 24.94 -10.16
CA PRO A 390 -9.94 26.27 -9.57
C PRO A 390 -11.33 26.88 -9.42
N SER A 391 -11.48 27.72 -8.40
CA SER A 391 -12.59 28.66 -8.33
C SER A 391 -12.53 29.65 -9.50
N ASP A 392 -13.69 30.00 -10.07
CA ASP A 392 -13.74 30.89 -11.24
C ASP A 392 -13.15 32.28 -10.93
N ASP A 393 -13.48 32.87 -9.77
CA ASP A 393 -12.93 34.16 -9.33
C ASP A 393 -11.42 34.11 -9.08
N PHE A 394 -10.91 33.00 -8.51
CA PHE A 394 -9.48 32.77 -8.33
C PHE A 394 -8.75 32.70 -9.67
N ALA A 395 -9.26 31.92 -10.62
CA ALA A 395 -8.66 31.78 -11.95
C ALA A 395 -8.67 33.10 -12.74
N ARG A 396 -9.74 33.90 -12.64
CA ARG A 396 -9.78 35.23 -13.27
C ARG A 396 -8.80 36.21 -12.62
N GLN A 397 -8.59 36.10 -11.31
CA GLN A 397 -7.68 36.98 -10.58
C GLN A 397 -6.20 36.64 -10.81
N TYR A 398 -5.88 35.34 -10.97
CA TYR A 398 -4.52 34.83 -11.14
C TYR A 398 -4.41 33.91 -12.36
N PRO A 399 -4.61 34.44 -13.59
CA PRO A 399 -4.46 33.63 -14.80
C PRO A 399 -3.05 33.04 -14.94
N GLU A 400 -2.03 33.70 -14.40
CA GLU A 400 -0.63 33.23 -14.36
C GLU A 400 -0.41 31.99 -13.48
N TYR A 401 -1.36 31.63 -12.62
CA TYR A 401 -1.28 30.41 -11.79
C TYR A 401 -1.95 29.20 -12.43
N MET A 402 -2.49 29.38 -13.63
CA MET A 402 -3.17 28.33 -14.40
C MET A 402 -2.25 27.80 -15.49
N LEU A 403 -2.51 26.58 -15.95
CA LEU A 403 -1.79 26.04 -17.11
C LEU A 403 -1.89 26.98 -18.32
N PHE A 404 -0.81 27.06 -19.08
CA PHE A 404 -0.61 27.99 -20.20
C PHE A 404 -0.62 29.47 -19.81
N ASN A 405 -0.56 29.80 -18.51
CA ASN A 405 -0.74 31.15 -17.99
C ASN A 405 -2.05 31.79 -18.50
N ASP A 406 -3.09 30.97 -18.62
CA ASP A 406 -4.35 31.32 -19.27
C ASP A 406 -5.58 30.81 -18.49
N ALA A 407 -6.53 31.71 -18.25
CA ALA A 407 -7.82 31.42 -17.64
C ALA A 407 -9.02 31.81 -18.54
N THR A 408 -8.80 32.13 -19.82
CA THR A 408 -9.85 32.61 -20.74
C THR A 408 -11.01 31.62 -20.90
N ASP A 409 -10.74 30.33 -20.78
CA ASP A 409 -11.74 29.26 -20.88
C ASP A 409 -12.52 29.01 -19.57
N VAL A 410 -12.29 29.78 -18.49
CA VAL A 410 -13.01 29.64 -17.20
C VAL A 410 -14.52 29.92 -17.33
N ASP A 411 -14.90 30.76 -18.29
CA ASP A 411 -16.29 31.11 -18.57
C ASP A 411 -16.93 30.28 -19.69
N LYS A 412 -16.18 29.32 -20.25
CA LYS A 412 -16.67 28.42 -21.28
C LYS A 412 -17.69 27.44 -20.72
N HIS A 413 -18.80 27.30 -21.43
CA HIS A 413 -19.85 26.33 -21.13
C HIS A 413 -19.77 25.14 -22.09
N ILE A 414 -20.38 24.03 -21.70
CA ILE A 414 -20.52 22.85 -22.56
C ILE A 414 -21.18 23.27 -23.89
N PRO A 415 -20.59 22.92 -25.05
CA PRO A 415 -21.17 23.25 -26.34
C PRO A 415 -22.64 22.84 -26.44
N ASN A 416 -23.48 23.74 -26.97
CA ASN A 416 -24.93 23.55 -27.12
C ASN A 416 -25.72 23.33 -25.81
N LYS A 417 -25.13 23.67 -24.66
CA LYS A 417 -25.78 23.63 -23.34
C LYS A 417 -25.45 24.86 -22.48
N PRO A 418 -25.69 26.10 -22.97
CA PRO A 418 -25.34 27.32 -22.24
C PRO A 418 -26.08 27.46 -20.91
N ASP A 419 -27.31 26.94 -20.81
CA ASP A 419 -28.13 27.01 -19.58
C ASP A 419 -27.94 25.81 -18.63
N TYR A 420 -26.99 24.91 -18.91
CA TYR A 420 -26.74 23.78 -18.03
C TYR A 420 -26.04 24.26 -16.75
N LYS A 421 -26.53 23.80 -15.60
CA LYS A 421 -26.02 24.20 -14.27
C LYS A 421 -24.52 24.00 -14.04
N HIS A 422 -23.85 23.21 -14.88
CA HIS A 422 -22.41 22.94 -14.81
C HIS A 422 -21.73 23.40 -16.09
N LYS A 423 -20.66 24.19 -15.98
CA LYS A 423 -19.90 24.72 -17.13
C LYS A 423 -19.14 23.65 -17.91
N HIS A 424 -18.69 22.61 -17.22
CA HIS A 424 -17.95 21.46 -17.74
C HIS A 424 -18.20 20.24 -16.85
N PRO A 425 -17.82 19.01 -17.24
CA PRO A 425 -17.76 17.89 -16.31
C PRO A 425 -16.76 18.17 -15.18
N HIS A 426 -17.11 17.90 -13.93
CA HIS A 426 -16.23 18.17 -12.77
C HIS A 426 -14.89 17.38 -12.83
N HIS A 427 -14.86 16.25 -13.51
CA HIS A 427 -13.64 15.45 -13.73
C HIS A 427 -12.80 15.89 -14.95
N GLN A 428 -13.23 16.93 -15.67
CA GLN A 428 -12.55 17.51 -16.85
C GLN A 428 -12.73 19.05 -16.87
N PRO A 429 -12.11 19.78 -15.94
CA PRO A 429 -12.13 21.23 -15.94
C PRO A 429 -11.32 21.80 -17.11
N TYR A 430 -11.85 22.85 -17.74
CA TYR A 430 -11.18 23.50 -18.88
C TYR A 430 -9.92 24.26 -18.43
N VAL A 431 -9.96 24.89 -17.27
CA VAL A 431 -8.84 25.57 -16.61
C VAL A 431 -8.41 24.74 -15.40
N SER A 432 -7.10 24.64 -15.14
CA SER A 432 -6.54 23.93 -13.99
C SER A 432 -5.28 24.66 -13.53
N TYR A 433 -4.94 24.52 -12.25
CA TYR A 433 -3.71 25.06 -11.69
C TYR A 433 -2.47 24.50 -12.36
N ASP A 434 -1.42 25.31 -12.37
CA ASP A 434 -0.06 24.89 -12.67
C ASP A 434 0.77 24.74 -11.38
N TYR A 435 1.00 23.50 -10.96
CA TYR A 435 1.83 23.20 -9.78
C TYR A 435 3.32 23.44 -9.99
N THR A 436 3.74 23.67 -11.23
CA THR A 436 5.14 23.96 -11.56
C THR A 436 5.42 25.47 -11.54
N ASP A 437 4.38 26.31 -11.63
CA ASP A 437 4.53 27.75 -11.42
C ASP A 437 4.97 28.04 -9.99
N LYS A 438 5.97 28.92 -9.88
CA LYS A 438 6.55 29.29 -8.59
C LYS A 438 5.58 30.11 -7.75
N GLY A 439 4.83 31.03 -8.37
CA GLY A 439 3.89 31.91 -7.65
C GLY A 439 2.76 31.11 -7.01
N PHE A 440 2.18 30.19 -7.78
CA PHE A 440 1.16 29.27 -7.30
C PHE A 440 1.71 28.30 -6.25
N SER A 441 2.90 27.73 -6.45
CA SER A 441 3.57 26.89 -5.44
C SER A 441 3.74 27.63 -4.11
N ASP A 442 4.19 28.89 -4.13
CA ASP A 442 4.36 29.71 -2.93
C ASP A 442 3.01 29.99 -2.24
N HIS A 443 1.97 30.31 -3.04
CA HIS A 443 0.60 30.47 -2.53
C HIS A 443 0.06 29.19 -1.89
N PHE A 444 0.21 28.05 -2.58
CA PHE A 444 -0.20 26.73 -2.11
C PHE A 444 0.44 26.42 -0.76
N LEU A 445 1.76 26.54 -0.65
CA LEU A 445 2.48 26.29 0.61
C LEU A 445 1.98 27.21 1.73
N LYS A 446 1.75 28.49 1.44
CA LYS A 446 1.28 29.45 2.44
C LYS A 446 -0.08 29.05 3.01
N VAL A 447 -1.07 28.77 2.17
CA VAL A 447 -2.44 28.47 2.63
C VAL A 447 -2.54 27.09 3.28
N TRP A 448 -1.83 26.08 2.75
CA TRP A 448 -1.83 24.73 3.33
C TRP A 448 -1.02 24.64 4.63
N ARG A 449 0.08 25.38 4.78
CA ARG A 449 0.78 25.52 6.07
C ARG A 449 -0.15 26.12 7.12
N LYS A 450 -0.89 27.17 6.76
CA LYS A 450 -1.89 27.75 7.66
C LYS A 450 -2.95 26.72 8.08
N LEU A 451 -3.51 25.92 7.17
CA LEU A 451 -4.48 24.87 7.52
C LEU A 451 -3.88 23.84 8.48
N SER A 452 -2.62 23.44 8.26
CA SER A 452 -1.89 22.53 9.14
C SER A 452 -1.63 23.14 10.53
N GLU A 453 -1.16 24.39 10.59
CA GLU A 453 -0.95 25.16 11.83
C GLU A 453 -2.25 25.36 12.62
N ASP A 454 -3.36 25.57 11.91
CA ASP A 454 -4.71 25.66 12.50
C ASP A 454 -5.24 24.27 12.95
N GLY A 455 -4.49 23.19 12.72
CA GLY A 455 -4.69 21.89 13.33
C GLY A 455 -5.22 20.78 12.41
N ILE A 456 -5.34 21.01 11.10
CA ILE A 456 -5.67 19.94 10.16
C ILE A 456 -4.56 18.89 10.14
N ARG A 457 -4.94 17.62 10.31
CA ARG A 457 -4.01 16.49 10.36
C ARG A 457 -4.02 15.63 9.11
N GLY A 458 -5.04 15.74 8.28
CA GLY A 458 -5.13 14.97 7.05
C GLY A 458 -6.03 15.58 5.99
N VAL A 459 -5.82 15.15 4.76
CA VAL A 459 -6.55 15.59 3.58
C VAL A 459 -6.89 14.39 2.71
N LYS A 460 -8.14 14.33 2.24
CA LYS A 460 -8.51 13.51 1.08
C LYS A 460 -8.53 14.40 -0.16
N VAL A 461 -7.66 14.11 -1.11
CA VAL A 461 -7.67 14.75 -2.42
C VAL A 461 -8.65 14.03 -3.31
N ASP A 462 -9.73 14.72 -3.68
CA ASP A 462 -10.73 14.19 -4.60
C ASP A 462 -10.50 14.65 -6.03
N TYR A 463 -11.03 13.86 -6.97
CA TYR A 463 -10.80 14.01 -8.40
C TYR A 463 -9.33 14.29 -8.78
N PRO A 464 -8.34 13.56 -8.25
CA PRO A 464 -6.93 13.87 -8.49
C PRO A 464 -6.57 13.78 -9.98
N ALA A 465 -7.31 13.00 -10.77
CA ALA A 465 -7.20 12.94 -12.22
C ALA A 465 -7.35 14.30 -12.93
N THR A 466 -7.98 15.29 -12.27
CA THR A 466 -8.08 16.66 -12.79
C THR A 466 -6.75 17.41 -12.76
N ALA A 467 -5.81 17.04 -11.88
CA ALA A 467 -4.46 17.58 -11.82
C ALA A 467 -3.46 16.81 -12.72
N TRP A 468 -3.86 15.66 -13.29
CA TRP A 468 -3.03 14.93 -14.26
C TRP A 468 -3.35 15.41 -15.68
N ARG A 469 -2.50 16.31 -16.20
CA ARG A 469 -2.76 17.10 -17.42
C ARG A 469 -1.82 16.73 -18.57
N PRO A 470 -2.23 15.80 -19.47
CA PRO A 470 -1.42 15.39 -20.62
C PRO A 470 -1.39 16.45 -21.72
N GLU A 471 -2.20 17.51 -21.61
CA GLU A 471 -2.20 18.64 -22.54
C GLU A 471 -0.95 19.53 -22.35
N GLY A 472 -0.28 19.47 -21.19
CA GLY A 472 0.88 20.30 -20.85
C GLY A 472 0.48 21.71 -20.44
N GLY A 473 1.30 22.69 -20.81
CA GLY A 473 1.13 24.09 -20.40
C GLY A 473 1.79 24.44 -19.08
N PHE A 474 2.77 23.64 -18.66
CA PHE A 474 3.57 23.87 -17.45
C PHE A 474 4.53 25.05 -17.64
N ASP A 475 4.65 25.90 -16.62
CA ASP A 475 5.62 26.99 -16.52
C ASP A 475 7.05 26.44 -16.47
N ASP A 476 7.27 25.32 -15.76
CA ASP A 476 8.52 24.58 -15.85
C ASP A 476 8.59 23.81 -17.19
N PRO A 477 9.46 24.20 -18.14
CA PRO A 477 9.54 23.55 -19.45
C PRO A 477 10.08 22.11 -19.36
N TYR A 478 10.74 21.75 -18.26
CA TYR A 478 11.27 20.41 -18.02
C TYR A 478 10.24 19.47 -17.41
N ALA A 479 9.17 19.99 -16.82
CA ALA A 479 8.16 19.18 -16.18
C ALA A 479 7.45 18.24 -17.18
N THR A 480 7.30 17.00 -16.75
CA THR A 480 6.46 15.99 -17.40
C THR A 480 5.06 16.01 -16.81
N THR A 481 4.09 15.36 -17.47
CA THR A 481 2.73 15.25 -16.89
C THR A 481 2.75 14.55 -15.54
N ASN A 482 3.52 13.48 -15.39
CA ASN A 482 3.62 12.75 -14.13
C ASN A 482 4.38 13.56 -13.06
N ALA A 483 5.44 14.29 -13.42
CA ALA A 483 6.19 15.12 -12.48
C ALA A 483 5.34 16.29 -11.95
N ALA A 484 4.60 16.98 -12.82
CA ALA A 484 3.68 18.04 -12.41
C ALA A 484 2.54 17.52 -11.51
N TYR A 485 2.00 16.34 -11.81
CA TYR A 485 1.02 15.68 -10.95
C TYR A 485 1.59 15.33 -9.57
N ARG A 486 2.81 14.76 -9.53
CA ARG A 486 3.53 14.48 -8.28
C ARG A 486 3.81 15.74 -7.48
N ARG A 487 4.16 16.85 -8.15
CA ARG A 487 4.46 18.13 -7.51
C ARG A 487 3.33 18.62 -6.61
N ALA A 488 2.07 18.39 -7.00
CA ALA A 488 0.92 18.72 -6.17
C ALA A 488 0.92 18.01 -4.80
N PHE A 489 1.33 16.74 -4.76
CA PHE A 489 1.45 15.97 -3.50
C PHE A 489 2.75 16.25 -2.76
N GLU A 490 3.85 16.55 -3.46
CA GLU A 490 5.09 17.04 -2.84
C GLU A 490 4.82 18.34 -2.07
N LEU A 491 4.07 19.29 -2.65
CA LEU A 491 3.66 20.53 -2.00
C LEU A 491 2.77 20.29 -0.77
N LEU A 492 1.82 19.34 -0.84
CA LEU A 492 1.02 18.96 0.33
C LEU A 492 1.90 18.39 1.46
N ARG A 493 2.82 17.49 1.13
CA ARG A 493 3.75 16.89 2.10
C ARG A 493 4.67 17.94 2.72
N GLU A 494 5.16 18.89 1.92
CA GLU A 494 5.98 20.01 2.40
C GLU A 494 5.19 20.96 3.30
N ALA A 495 3.91 21.23 2.98
CA ALA A 495 3.08 22.15 3.76
C ALA A 495 2.58 21.54 5.07
N MET A 496 2.23 20.26 5.08
CA MET A 496 1.58 19.60 6.22
C MET A 496 2.52 18.72 7.07
N GLY A 497 3.70 18.36 6.54
CA GLY A 497 4.70 17.54 7.22
C GLY A 497 4.53 16.02 7.05
N GLU A 498 5.51 15.26 7.55
CA GLU A 498 5.57 13.80 7.43
C GLU A 498 4.42 13.09 8.20
N ASP A 499 3.99 13.66 9.33
CA ASP A 499 2.90 13.11 10.16
C ASP A 499 1.49 13.42 9.65
N ALA A 500 1.37 14.05 8.47
CA ALA A 500 0.09 14.36 7.84
C ALA A 500 -0.46 13.15 7.07
N PHE A 501 -1.76 12.92 7.16
CA PHE A 501 -2.46 11.86 6.43
C PHE A 501 -2.90 12.37 5.05
N ILE A 502 -2.26 11.93 3.98
CA ILE A 502 -2.54 12.35 2.61
C ILE A 502 -3.20 11.20 1.84
N ASP A 503 -4.47 11.35 1.48
CA ASP A 503 -5.17 10.38 0.64
C ASP A 503 -5.28 10.85 -0.80
N GLU A 504 -4.86 9.98 -1.70
CA GLU A 504 -5.18 10.04 -3.12
C GLU A 504 -6.48 9.26 -3.36
N ARG A 505 -7.53 9.96 -3.79
CA ARG A 505 -8.71 9.28 -4.35
C ARG A 505 -8.33 8.54 -5.64
N ASN A 506 -9.22 7.73 -6.19
CA ASN A 506 -8.86 6.82 -7.26
C ASN A 506 -8.58 7.54 -8.59
N MET A 507 -7.41 7.27 -9.17
CA MET A 507 -7.10 7.48 -10.58
C MET A 507 -7.87 6.49 -11.46
N GLY A 508 -8.05 6.81 -12.75
CA GLY A 508 -8.79 5.98 -13.72
C GLY A 508 -10.01 6.64 -14.38
N GLU A 509 -10.39 7.85 -13.97
CA GLU A 509 -11.46 8.62 -14.61
C GLU A 509 -10.95 9.39 -15.84
N SER A 510 -11.85 9.83 -16.72
CA SER A 510 -11.52 10.73 -17.84
C SER A 510 -10.39 10.20 -18.75
N SER A 511 -10.30 8.88 -18.92
CA SER A 511 -9.21 8.21 -19.65
C SER A 511 -7.82 8.43 -19.06
N ARG A 512 -7.71 8.86 -17.79
CA ARG A 512 -6.42 8.99 -17.10
C ARG A 512 -5.96 7.63 -16.57
N PRO A 513 -4.66 7.31 -16.65
CA PRO A 513 -4.17 6.00 -16.26
C PRO A 513 -4.20 5.80 -14.73
N CYS A 514 -4.31 4.54 -14.29
CA CYS A 514 -4.15 4.16 -12.89
C CYS A 514 -2.67 3.84 -12.60
N LEU A 515 -1.94 4.78 -12.00
CA LEU A 515 -0.49 4.71 -11.84
C LEU A 515 -0.05 4.69 -10.37
N ASP A 516 1.12 4.11 -10.10
CA ASP A 516 1.81 4.16 -8.80
C ASP A 516 2.72 5.40 -8.66
N VAL A 517 2.58 6.41 -9.53
CA VAL A 517 3.48 7.58 -9.59
C VAL A 517 3.46 8.45 -8.33
N THR A 518 2.61 8.23 -7.34
CA THR A 518 2.61 8.95 -6.06
C THR A 518 3.30 8.18 -4.92
N ALA A 519 3.98 7.07 -5.24
CA ALA A 519 4.76 6.29 -4.27
C ALA A 519 5.74 7.20 -3.52
N GLY A 520 5.74 7.07 -2.19
CA GLY A 520 6.56 7.89 -1.29
C GLY A 520 5.94 9.23 -0.87
N LEU A 521 4.86 9.68 -1.53
CA LEU A 521 4.25 10.99 -1.27
C LEU A 521 2.93 10.86 -0.50
N VAL A 522 2.06 9.95 -0.95
CA VAL A 522 0.72 9.76 -0.37
C VAL A 522 0.70 8.56 0.56
N ASP A 523 -0.12 8.64 1.60
CA ASP A 523 -0.30 7.54 2.55
C ASP A 523 -1.30 6.52 2.05
N THR A 524 -2.38 6.98 1.41
CA THR A 524 -3.51 6.13 1.03
C THR A 524 -3.91 6.29 -0.43
N GLN A 525 -4.21 5.18 -1.11
CA GLN A 525 -4.85 5.14 -2.42
C GLN A 525 -6.21 4.44 -2.35
N ARG A 526 -7.24 5.08 -2.92
CA ARG A 526 -8.57 4.47 -3.04
C ARG A 526 -8.62 3.45 -4.17
N THR A 527 -9.24 2.28 -3.93
CA THR A 527 -9.30 1.17 -4.89
C THR A 527 -10.70 0.90 -5.47
N TRP A 528 -11.73 1.55 -4.94
CA TRP A 528 -13.12 1.35 -5.37
C TRP A 528 -13.85 2.67 -5.67
N TRP A 529 -14.89 2.62 -6.52
CA TRP A 529 -15.80 3.75 -6.78
C TRP A 529 -16.71 4.04 -5.59
N ASP A 530 -17.57 5.06 -5.69
CA ASP A 530 -18.44 5.50 -4.58
C ASP A 530 -19.36 4.36 -4.15
N SER A 531 -19.18 3.91 -2.91
CA SER A 531 -19.97 2.82 -2.34
C SER A 531 -19.87 2.81 -0.83
N ASN A 532 -20.95 2.39 -0.18
CA ASN A 532 -20.98 2.00 1.23
C ASN A 532 -21.14 0.49 1.43
N GLY A 533 -21.22 -0.27 0.33
CA GLY A 533 -21.47 -1.70 0.34
C GLY A 533 -20.24 -2.55 0.67
N PHE A 534 -20.48 -3.83 0.91
CA PHE A 534 -19.46 -4.84 1.16
C PHE A 534 -19.68 -6.02 0.21
N LYS A 535 -18.67 -6.35 -0.60
CA LYS A 535 -18.71 -7.48 -1.54
C LYS A 535 -17.31 -8.04 -1.83
N PRO A 536 -17.20 -9.30 -2.28
CA PRO A 536 -15.92 -9.99 -2.46
C PRO A 536 -14.91 -9.24 -3.32
N GLY A 537 -15.31 -8.81 -4.53
CA GLY A 537 -14.39 -8.10 -5.43
C GLY A 537 -13.79 -6.78 -4.88
N MET A 538 -14.42 -6.14 -3.88
CA MET A 538 -13.82 -4.99 -3.19
C MET A 538 -12.63 -5.41 -2.32
N ILE A 539 -12.74 -6.55 -1.66
CA ILE A 539 -11.72 -7.13 -0.79
C ILE A 539 -10.58 -7.69 -1.66
N SER A 540 -10.93 -8.48 -2.67
CA SER A 540 -9.95 -9.10 -3.59
C SER A 540 -9.04 -8.07 -4.25
N LYS A 541 -9.57 -6.90 -4.65
CA LYS A 541 -8.76 -5.89 -5.33
C LYS A 541 -7.59 -5.40 -4.48
N SER A 542 -7.82 -5.11 -3.19
CA SER A 542 -6.73 -4.70 -2.29
C SER A 542 -5.96 -5.91 -1.75
N GLY A 543 -6.66 -7.03 -1.52
CA GLY A 543 -6.09 -8.30 -1.09
C GLY A 543 -5.04 -8.86 -2.05
N LEU A 544 -5.25 -8.75 -3.36
CA LEU A 544 -4.28 -9.11 -4.40
C LEU A 544 -3.15 -8.07 -4.61
N ARG A 545 -3.18 -6.96 -3.86
CA ARG A 545 -2.10 -5.97 -3.79
C ARG A 545 -1.40 -5.98 -2.43
N TRP A 546 -1.48 -7.07 -1.67
CA TRP A 546 -0.95 -7.19 -0.31
C TRP A 546 0.50 -6.73 -0.18
N TYR A 547 1.32 -7.02 -1.20
CA TYR A 547 2.75 -6.66 -1.24
C TYR A 547 3.02 -5.15 -1.38
N LYS A 548 2.04 -4.36 -1.82
CA LYS A 548 2.09 -2.88 -1.80
C LYS A 548 1.32 -2.30 -0.62
N ASN A 549 0.27 -2.98 -0.15
CA ASN A 549 -0.58 -2.50 0.94
C ASN A 549 0.19 -2.44 2.28
N ARG A 550 0.05 -1.36 3.05
CA ARG A 550 0.86 -0.98 4.23
C ARG A 550 2.38 -0.87 3.99
N THR A 551 2.86 -1.30 2.82
CA THR A 551 4.29 -1.32 2.45
C THR A 551 4.67 -0.04 1.70
N VAL A 552 3.97 0.27 0.62
CA VAL A 552 4.20 1.45 -0.22
C VAL A 552 3.05 2.44 -0.08
N PHE A 553 1.82 1.91 -0.04
CA PHE A 553 0.59 2.66 0.16
C PHE A 553 -0.31 1.92 1.13
N ASN A 554 -1.22 2.62 1.79
CA ASN A 554 -2.44 2.02 2.31
C ASN A 554 -3.49 1.97 1.20
N TYR A 555 -4.14 0.82 1.00
CA TYR A 555 -5.31 0.75 0.13
C TYR A 555 -6.60 0.80 0.93
N TYR A 556 -7.68 1.30 0.32
CA TYR A 556 -9.04 1.19 0.90
C TYR A 556 -10.14 1.20 -0.16
N SER A 557 -11.24 0.51 0.12
CA SER A 557 -12.34 0.26 -0.83
C SER A 557 -13.51 1.23 -0.66
N ASP A 558 -13.21 2.50 -0.39
CA ASP A 558 -14.18 3.55 -0.04
C ASP A 558 -14.97 3.28 1.26
N THR A 559 -15.91 4.18 1.59
CA THR A 559 -16.70 4.15 2.82
C THR A 559 -17.47 2.84 3.04
N LYS A 560 -17.82 2.56 4.30
CA LYS A 560 -18.64 1.42 4.69
C LYS A 560 -19.77 1.85 5.62
N ALA A 561 -20.95 1.28 5.38
CA ALA A 561 -22.06 1.35 6.32
C ALA A 561 -21.95 0.19 7.33
N VAL A 562 -22.00 0.50 8.62
CA VAL A 562 -22.05 -0.51 9.70
C VAL A 562 -23.46 -0.65 10.29
N HIS A 563 -24.36 0.30 10.00
CA HIS A 563 -25.77 0.23 10.33
C HIS A 563 -26.53 -0.64 9.32
N ASN A 564 -27.69 -1.18 9.72
CA ASN A 564 -28.56 -2.03 8.90
C ASN A 564 -27.90 -3.32 8.37
N LEU A 565 -26.80 -3.76 8.99
CA LEU A 565 -26.17 -5.06 8.73
C LEU A 565 -26.52 -6.05 9.84
N THR A 566 -26.63 -7.34 9.51
CA THR A 566 -26.61 -8.40 10.51
C THR A 566 -25.24 -8.43 11.19
N THR A 567 -25.18 -8.96 12.41
CA THR A 567 -23.91 -9.05 13.17
C THR A 567 -22.85 -9.81 12.39
N GLU A 568 -23.18 -10.98 11.82
CA GLU A 568 -22.21 -11.79 11.06
C GLU A 568 -21.63 -11.03 9.85
N ILE A 569 -22.47 -10.33 9.07
CA ILE A 569 -22.01 -9.55 7.91
C ILE A 569 -21.17 -8.35 8.35
N ARG A 570 -21.55 -7.65 9.43
CA ARG A 570 -20.78 -6.53 9.98
C ARG A 570 -19.41 -6.98 10.47
N GLN A 571 -19.34 -8.05 11.25
CA GLN A 571 -18.09 -8.63 11.74
C GLN A 571 -17.20 -9.11 10.58
N SER A 572 -17.79 -9.68 9.55
CA SER A 572 -17.06 -10.13 8.36
C SER A 572 -16.51 -8.97 7.54
N MET A 573 -17.32 -7.93 7.31
CA MET A 573 -16.89 -6.71 6.66
C MET A 573 -15.72 -6.05 7.42
N LEU A 574 -15.85 -5.92 8.75
CA LEU A 574 -14.82 -5.32 9.59
C LEU A 574 -13.51 -6.13 9.56
N THR A 575 -13.60 -7.46 9.64
CA THR A 575 -12.44 -8.36 9.55
C THR A 575 -11.74 -8.23 8.20
N MET A 576 -12.49 -8.32 7.09
CA MET A 576 -11.90 -8.28 5.77
C MET A 576 -11.35 -6.89 5.43
N VAL A 577 -12.02 -5.81 5.84
CA VAL A 577 -11.47 -4.44 5.72
C VAL A 577 -10.18 -4.33 6.53
N PHE A 578 -10.15 -4.81 7.78
CA PHE A 578 -8.94 -4.73 8.62
C PHE A 578 -7.72 -5.44 7.99
N LEU A 579 -7.94 -6.61 7.36
CA LEU A 579 -6.88 -7.41 6.74
C LEU A 579 -6.44 -6.88 5.37
N SER A 580 -7.38 -6.39 4.55
CA SER A 580 -7.11 -6.00 3.16
C SER A 580 -7.07 -4.49 2.93
N SER A 581 -7.30 -3.65 3.94
CA SER A 581 -7.31 -2.18 3.86
C SER A 581 -6.38 -1.60 4.93
N GLY A 582 -5.77 -0.45 4.65
CA GLY A 582 -5.02 0.30 5.65
C GLY A 582 -5.91 1.09 6.63
N ARG A 583 -7.20 1.26 6.31
CA ARG A 583 -8.15 2.04 7.12
C ARG A 583 -9.61 1.63 6.96
N LEU A 584 -10.45 2.06 7.89
CA LEU A 584 -11.91 2.07 7.80
C LEU A 584 -12.41 3.50 7.55
N ASP A 585 -13.05 3.72 6.39
CA ASP A 585 -13.79 4.95 6.10
C ASP A 585 -15.29 4.66 6.30
N LEU A 586 -16.02 5.54 6.97
CA LEU A 586 -17.40 5.32 7.44
C LEU A 586 -18.39 6.22 6.69
N SER A 587 -19.53 5.64 6.33
CA SER A 587 -20.72 6.35 5.88
C SER A 587 -21.88 6.26 6.89
N THR A 588 -21.59 5.82 8.12
CA THR A 588 -22.59 5.69 9.20
C THR A 588 -22.38 6.81 10.20
N SER A 589 -23.43 7.60 10.48
CA SER A 589 -23.42 8.54 11.60
C SER A 589 -23.22 7.79 12.91
N PHE A 590 -22.42 8.35 13.81
CA PHE A 590 -22.19 7.79 15.14
C PHE A 590 -23.46 7.77 16.00
N SER A 591 -24.49 8.56 15.65
CA SER A 591 -25.81 8.49 16.28
C SER A 591 -26.50 7.13 16.11
N LEU A 592 -26.10 6.33 15.10
CA LEU A 592 -26.63 5.00 14.83
C LEU A 592 -25.79 3.87 15.44
N PHE A 593 -24.71 4.18 16.16
CA PHE A 593 -23.88 3.16 16.82
C PHE A 593 -24.60 2.63 18.06
N THR A 594 -25.17 1.43 17.94
CA THR A 594 -25.67 0.65 19.08
C THR A 594 -24.51 0.06 19.87
N PRO A 595 -24.73 -0.45 21.10
CA PRO A 595 -23.69 -1.15 21.86
C PRO A 595 -23.03 -2.29 21.07
N GLU A 596 -23.80 -3.01 20.26
CA GLU A 596 -23.30 -4.11 19.42
C GLU A 596 -22.42 -3.59 18.27
N ILE A 597 -22.82 -2.50 17.62
CA ILE A 597 -21.99 -1.87 16.56
C ILE A 597 -20.70 -1.32 17.17
N THR A 598 -20.77 -0.62 18.31
CA THR A 598 -19.59 -0.12 19.01
C THR A 598 -18.67 -1.27 19.39
N HIS A 599 -19.22 -2.36 19.94
CA HIS A 599 -18.45 -3.55 20.27
C HIS A 599 -17.69 -4.07 19.05
N ASP A 600 -18.40 -4.39 17.95
CA ASP A 600 -17.78 -5.00 16.78
C ASP A 600 -16.71 -4.09 16.15
N VAL A 601 -16.98 -2.79 16.00
CA VAL A 601 -16.01 -1.83 15.45
C VAL A 601 -14.79 -1.71 16.37
N SER A 602 -14.99 -1.69 17.69
CA SER A 602 -13.90 -1.57 18.65
C SER A 602 -12.91 -2.75 18.60
N ARG A 603 -13.35 -3.95 18.22
CA ARG A 603 -12.47 -5.13 18.10
C ARG A 603 -11.47 -5.03 16.95
N THR A 604 -11.60 -4.02 16.08
CA THR A 604 -10.66 -3.75 14.98
C THR A 604 -9.62 -2.69 15.32
N TYR A 605 -9.65 -2.11 16.54
CA TYR A 605 -8.71 -1.10 16.98
C TYR A 605 -7.94 -1.51 18.24
N PRO A 606 -6.67 -1.10 18.36
CA PRO A 606 -5.91 -0.27 17.40
C PRO A 606 -5.49 -1.04 16.14
N HIS A 607 -5.31 -0.35 15.02
CA HIS A 607 -4.63 -0.94 13.86
C HIS A 607 -3.17 -1.24 14.21
N TYR A 608 -2.62 -2.30 13.63
CA TYR A 608 -1.24 -2.70 13.84
C TYR A 608 -0.27 -1.87 12.98
N PRO A 609 0.92 -1.50 13.50
CA PRO A 609 1.85 -0.58 12.82
C PRO A 609 2.73 -1.23 11.76
N GLU A 610 2.77 -2.56 11.70
CA GLU A 610 3.69 -3.28 10.83
C GLU A 610 3.39 -3.05 9.33
N PRO A 611 4.43 -2.86 8.49
CA PRO A 611 4.28 -2.47 7.09
C PRO A 611 4.01 -3.67 6.16
N TRP A 612 3.10 -4.57 6.55
CA TRP A 612 2.68 -5.72 5.75
C TRP A 612 1.21 -6.04 5.97
N THR A 613 0.65 -6.88 5.10
CA THR A 613 -0.77 -7.30 5.15
C THR A 613 -0.93 -8.79 4.88
N ALA A 614 -2.16 -9.29 5.05
CA ALA A 614 -2.45 -10.71 4.88
C ALA A 614 -2.28 -11.18 3.43
N ARG A 615 -1.61 -12.32 3.25
CA ARG A 615 -1.41 -12.99 1.95
C ARG A 615 -2.70 -13.69 1.52
N PRO A 616 -3.17 -13.53 0.27
CA PRO A 616 -4.31 -14.28 -0.25
C PRO A 616 -3.86 -15.68 -0.70
N LEU A 617 -3.83 -16.66 0.21
CA LEU A 617 -3.22 -17.99 0.01
C LEU A 617 -3.81 -18.78 -1.17
N ASP A 618 -5.08 -18.58 -1.50
CA ASP A 618 -5.75 -19.27 -2.60
C ASP A 618 -5.78 -18.47 -3.91
N ALA A 619 -5.11 -17.30 -3.97
CA ALA A 619 -5.08 -16.44 -5.17
C ALA A 619 -4.61 -17.15 -6.44
N PHE A 620 -3.73 -18.14 -6.31
CA PHE A 620 -3.12 -18.85 -7.44
C PHE A 620 -3.77 -20.21 -7.73
N THR A 621 -4.94 -20.50 -7.14
CA THR A 621 -5.68 -21.75 -7.35
C THR A 621 -6.71 -21.70 -8.48
N GLY A 622 -6.87 -20.53 -9.11
CA GLY A 622 -7.83 -20.29 -10.19
C GLY A 622 -9.19 -19.75 -9.73
N ILE A 623 -9.31 -19.38 -8.44
CA ILE A 623 -10.47 -18.66 -7.92
C ILE A 623 -10.44 -17.17 -8.33
N GLY A 624 -11.60 -16.58 -8.59
CA GLY A 624 -11.71 -15.17 -8.96
C GLY A 624 -11.52 -14.20 -7.77
N ASP A 625 -12.15 -14.53 -6.64
CA ASP A 625 -12.06 -13.76 -5.40
C ASP A 625 -11.46 -14.66 -4.30
N PRO A 626 -10.23 -14.38 -3.81
CA PRO A 626 -9.58 -15.19 -2.79
C PRO A 626 -10.42 -15.32 -1.53
N GLN A 627 -10.48 -16.53 -0.97
CA GLN A 627 -11.25 -16.88 0.22
C GLN A 627 -10.38 -17.11 1.46
N VAL A 628 -9.06 -17.24 1.30
CA VAL A 628 -8.15 -17.53 2.40
C VAL A 628 -7.10 -16.44 2.51
N TYR A 629 -7.03 -15.79 3.67
CA TYR A 629 -6.03 -14.77 3.96
C TYR A 629 -5.21 -15.16 5.18
N ASP A 630 -3.88 -15.13 5.04
CA ASP A 630 -2.93 -15.43 6.11
C ASP A 630 -2.13 -14.17 6.48
N LEU A 631 -2.33 -13.68 7.69
CA LEU A 631 -1.45 -12.70 8.32
C LEU A 631 -0.51 -13.42 9.26
N GLU A 632 0.72 -13.64 8.79
CA GLU A 632 1.82 -14.11 9.62
C GLU A 632 2.24 -12.99 10.58
N LEU A 633 2.08 -13.23 11.89
CA LEU A 633 2.55 -12.33 12.94
C LEU A 633 3.95 -12.75 13.40
N THR A 634 4.15 -14.06 13.57
CA THR A 634 5.45 -14.71 13.77
C THR A 634 5.44 -16.06 13.03
N PRO A 635 6.60 -16.72 12.84
CA PRO A 635 6.65 -18.05 12.20
C PRO A 635 5.81 -19.14 12.90
N ASP A 636 5.44 -18.93 14.17
CA ASP A 636 4.65 -19.87 14.97
C ASP A 636 3.25 -19.31 15.34
N TRP A 637 2.88 -18.12 14.86
CA TRP A 637 1.60 -17.48 15.15
C TRP A 637 1.05 -16.74 13.94
N HIS A 638 -0.05 -17.27 13.41
CA HIS A 638 -0.74 -16.77 12.24
C HIS A 638 -2.17 -16.39 12.58
N GLN A 639 -2.70 -15.42 11.84
CA GLN A 639 -4.12 -15.10 11.82
C GLN A 639 -4.69 -15.46 10.44
N ILE A 640 -5.56 -16.46 10.44
CA ILE A 640 -6.15 -17.02 9.24
C ILE A 640 -7.60 -16.56 9.13
N ALA A 641 -7.91 -15.81 8.09
CA ALA A 641 -9.29 -15.52 7.72
C ALA A 641 -9.77 -16.47 6.62
N LEU A 642 -10.87 -17.16 6.89
CA LEU A 642 -11.63 -17.91 5.89
C LEU A 642 -12.87 -17.10 5.55
N TYR A 643 -13.05 -16.74 4.29
CA TYR A 643 -14.10 -15.83 3.82
C TYR A 643 -14.88 -16.45 2.67
N ASN A 644 -16.19 -16.65 2.82
CA ASN A 644 -17.02 -17.17 1.75
C ASN A 644 -17.37 -16.05 0.75
N THR A 645 -16.74 -16.10 -0.41
CA THR A 645 -16.97 -15.16 -1.53
C THR A 645 -18.10 -15.59 -2.46
N GLY A 646 -18.69 -16.76 -2.23
CA GLY A 646 -19.80 -17.32 -3.00
C GLY A 646 -21.16 -16.74 -2.62
N MET A 647 -22.17 -17.12 -3.41
CA MET A 647 -23.57 -16.72 -3.21
C MET A 647 -24.36 -17.68 -2.32
N GLU A 648 -23.80 -18.85 -2.02
CA GLU A 648 -24.42 -19.90 -1.22
C GLU A 648 -23.54 -20.25 -0.02
N LYS A 649 -24.13 -20.90 0.98
CA LYS A 649 -23.37 -21.44 2.12
C LYS A 649 -22.35 -22.45 1.62
N ALA A 650 -21.09 -22.31 2.03
CA ALA A 650 -20.00 -23.13 1.53
C ALA A 650 -18.96 -23.43 2.61
N VAL A 651 -18.22 -24.52 2.40
CA VAL A 651 -17.05 -24.86 3.21
C VAL A 651 -15.82 -24.18 2.60
N VAL A 652 -15.17 -23.33 3.39
CA VAL A 652 -13.90 -22.69 3.06
C VAL A 652 -12.80 -23.38 3.86
N SER A 653 -11.66 -23.67 3.24
CA SER A 653 -10.56 -24.37 3.92
C SER A 653 -9.18 -24.04 3.36
N THR A 654 -8.16 -24.26 4.19
CA THR A 654 -6.73 -24.20 3.83
C THR A 654 -5.95 -25.32 4.52
N ALA A 655 -4.87 -25.80 3.91
CA ALA A 655 -3.98 -26.76 4.56
C ALA A 655 -3.04 -26.06 5.55
N ILE A 656 -2.74 -26.71 6.69
CA ILE A 656 -1.77 -26.15 7.65
C ILE A 656 -0.35 -26.21 7.05
N SER A 657 0.08 -27.38 6.60
CA SER A 657 1.36 -27.58 5.92
C SER A 657 1.21 -27.71 4.40
N GLY A 658 2.25 -27.35 3.64
CA GLY A 658 2.31 -27.50 2.19
C GLY A 658 2.85 -26.26 1.49
N GLU A 659 2.84 -26.26 0.17
CA GLU A 659 3.22 -25.09 -0.64
C GLU A 659 2.16 -23.99 -0.52
N ARG A 660 2.58 -22.75 -0.21
CA ARG A 660 1.64 -21.63 0.00
C ARG A 660 0.83 -21.31 -1.25
N VAL A 661 1.47 -21.33 -2.41
CA VAL A 661 0.84 -21.14 -3.73
C VAL A 661 -0.33 -22.09 -4.02
N ASP A 662 -0.39 -23.24 -3.34
CA ASP A 662 -1.44 -24.25 -3.48
C ASP A 662 -2.48 -24.19 -2.33
N ASN A 663 -2.73 -23.01 -1.76
CA ASN A 663 -3.64 -22.78 -0.64
C ASN A 663 -3.26 -23.58 0.62
N SER A 664 -2.03 -23.34 1.10
CA SER A 664 -1.51 -23.82 2.37
C SER A 664 -0.90 -22.68 3.17
N ILE A 665 -0.86 -22.80 4.50
CA ILE A 665 -0.22 -21.80 5.38
C ILE A 665 1.31 -21.92 5.32
N GLY A 666 1.83 -23.13 5.08
CA GLY A 666 3.27 -23.39 4.99
C GLY A 666 3.92 -23.75 6.32
N LEU A 667 3.13 -24.21 7.28
CA LEU A 667 3.60 -24.60 8.61
C LEU A 667 4.17 -26.03 8.64
N ASP A 668 4.90 -26.35 9.71
CA ASP A 668 5.54 -27.65 9.91
C ASP A 668 4.51 -28.78 10.07
N SER A 669 4.57 -29.76 9.17
CA SER A 669 3.68 -30.91 9.15
C SER A 669 3.83 -31.85 10.36
N ALA A 670 4.99 -31.86 11.02
CA ALA A 670 5.26 -32.70 12.19
C ALA A 670 4.76 -32.07 13.51
N SER A 671 4.42 -30.78 13.48
CA SER A 671 4.00 -30.01 14.66
C SER A 671 2.49 -30.12 14.93
N GLN A 672 2.05 -29.55 16.05
CA GLN A 672 0.63 -29.37 16.38
C GLN A 672 0.33 -27.91 16.63
N TYR A 673 -0.91 -27.49 16.36
CA TYR A 673 -1.32 -26.09 16.39
C TYR A 673 -2.66 -25.93 17.10
N HIS A 674 -2.74 -24.97 18.03
CA HIS A 674 -4.00 -24.53 18.60
C HIS A 674 -4.70 -23.57 17.64
N ALA A 675 -5.99 -23.81 17.37
CA ALA A 675 -6.84 -22.96 16.57
C ALA A 675 -7.96 -22.36 17.42
N TYR A 676 -8.11 -21.03 17.39
CA TYR A 676 -9.16 -20.31 18.13
C TYR A 676 -9.86 -19.32 17.21
N GLU A 677 -11.20 -19.39 17.12
CA GLU A 677 -12.01 -18.48 16.30
C GLU A 677 -12.55 -17.34 17.17
N PHE A 678 -12.29 -16.11 16.73
CA PHE A 678 -12.50 -14.90 17.52
C PHE A 678 -13.97 -14.56 17.74
N TRP A 679 -14.78 -14.48 16.67
CA TRP A 679 -16.13 -13.90 16.76
C TRP A 679 -17.14 -14.81 17.45
N SER A 680 -17.00 -16.12 17.27
CA SER A 680 -17.78 -17.15 17.93
C SER A 680 -17.20 -17.58 19.28
N ASP A 681 -16.09 -16.96 19.72
CA ASP A 681 -15.39 -17.28 20.97
C ASP A 681 -15.19 -18.80 21.15
N THR A 682 -14.67 -19.44 20.11
CA THR A 682 -14.66 -20.91 20.00
C THR A 682 -13.25 -21.44 19.79
N TYR A 683 -12.78 -22.25 20.75
CA TYR A 683 -11.60 -23.08 20.54
C TYR A 683 -11.91 -24.22 19.56
N ILE A 684 -11.34 -24.15 18.36
CA ILE A 684 -11.54 -25.15 17.30
C ILE A 684 -10.84 -26.47 17.65
N GLY A 685 -9.69 -26.40 18.32
CA GLY A 685 -8.96 -27.58 18.80
C GLY A 685 -7.44 -27.47 18.64
N LYS A 686 -6.77 -28.56 19.05
CA LYS A 686 -5.34 -28.79 18.83
C LYS A 686 -5.20 -29.66 17.58
N LEU A 687 -4.88 -29.04 16.45
CA LEU A 687 -4.82 -29.65 15.13
C LEU A 687 -3.41 -30.21 14.85
N SER A 688 -3.31 -31.31 14.11
CA SER A 688 -2.03 -31.79 13.58
C SER A 688 -1.58 -30.92 12.41
N GLY A 689 -0.28 -30.75 12.20
CA GLY A 689 0.31 -30.00 11.08
C GLY A 689 -0.12 -30.48 9.69
N THR A 690 -0.53 -31.74 9.56
CA THR A 690 -1.09 -32.28 8.30
C THR A 690 -2.59 -32.05 8.13
N SER A 691 -3.24 -31.37 9.07
CA SER A 691 -4.69 -31.14 9.03
C SER A 691 -5.04 -30.00 8.07
N ARG A 692 -6.33 -29.93 7.71
CA ARG A 692 -6.91 -28.76 7.05
C ARG A 692 -7.73 -27.95 8.05
N LEU A 693 -7.52 -26.64 8.07
CA LEU A 693 -8.39 -25.72 8.78
C LEU A 693 -9.62 -25.46 7.91
N THR A 694 -10.82 -25.63 8.46
CA THR A 694 -12.07 -25.60 7.69
C THR A 694 -13.21 -24.95 8.47
N ARG A 695 -14.08 -24.21 7.79
CA ARG A 695 -15.32 -23.65 8.33
C ARG A 695 -16.42 -23.66 7.27
N GLU A 696 -17.63 -24.05 7.68
CA GLU A 696 -18.84 -23.78 6.90
C GLU A 696 -19.31 -22.35 7.19
N LEU A 697 -19.49 -21.55 6.13
CA LEU A 697 -19.76 -20.12 6.22
C LEU A 697 -20.92 -19.73 5.31
N SER A 698 -21.81 -18.88 5.80
CA SER A 698 -22.84 -18.22 4.99
C SER A 698 -22.22 -17.28 3.95
N PRO A 699 -22.94 -16.91 2.88
CA PRO A 699 -22.45 -15.95 1.88
C PRO A 699 -21.97 -14.65 2.52
N ASN A 700 -20.82 -14.15 2.09
CA ASN A 700 -20.18 -12.95 2.64
C ASN A 700 -19.84 -12.99 4.14
N CYS A 701 -19.86 -14.15 4.77
CA CYS A 701 -19.39 -14.32 6.14
C CYS A 701 -17.94 -14.83 6.16
N CYS A 702 -17.16 -14.42 7.17
CA CYS A 702 -15.83 -14.93 7.43
C CYS A 702 -15.70 -15.50 8.85
N ALA A 703 -14.62 -16.24 9.07
CA ALA A 703 -14.11 -16.63 10.39
C ALA A 703 -12.69 -16.09 10.54
N MET A 704 -12.35 -15.55 11.72
CA MET A 704 -11.01 -15.05 12.04
C MET A 704 -10.36 -15.98 13.06
N ILE A 705 -9.32 -16.69 12.66
CA ILE A 705 -8.77 -17.81 13.41
C ILE A 705 -7.30 -17.55 13.77
N SER A 706 -6.99 -17.53 15.07
CA SER A 706 -5.62 -17.53 15.58
C SER A 706 -5.12 -18.97 15.51
N LEU A 707 -4.07 -19.20 14.74
CA LEU A 707 -3.39 -20.49 14.63
C LEU A 707 -1.99 -20.36 15.25
N ARG A 708 -1.76 -21.03 16.37
CA ARG A 708 -0.51 -20.95 17.13
C ARG A 708 0.12 -22.31 17.30
N LYS A 709 1.43 -22.43 17.12
CA LYS A 709 2.15 -23.66 17.44
C LYS A 709 1.93 -24.03 18.90
N ALA A 710 1.63 -25.31 19.15
CA ALA A 710 1.45 -25.83 20.48
C ALA A 710 2.79 -26.00 21.19
N GLN A 711 2.87 -25.46 22.39
CA GLN A 711 4.02 -25.51 23.28
C GLN A 711 3.88 -26.67 24.28
N ALA A 712 4.99 -26.98 24.94
CA ALA A 712 5.02 -27.97 26.03
C ALA A 712 4.64 -27.36 27.40
N TYR A 713 4.35 -26.06 27.44
CA TYR A 713 4.08 -25.28 28.65
C TYR A 713 2.85 -24.38 28.44
N PRO A 714 2.25 -23.83 29.51
CA PRO A 714 1.08 -22.97 29.39
C PRO A 714 1.29 -21.79 28.45
N GLN A 715 0.32 -21.51 27.59
CA GLN A 715 0.43 -20.44 26.59
C GLN A 715 -0.90 -19.72 26.36
N VAL A 716 -0.83 -18.42 26.06
CA VAL A 716 -1.99 -17.67 25.58
C VAL A 716 -2.41 -18.18 24.20
N LEU A 717 -3.72 -18.41 24.03
CA LEU A 717 -4.33 -18.78 22.76
C LEU A 717 -5.04 -17.61 22.08
N SER A 718 -5.82 -16.87 22.86
CA SER A 718 -6.70 -15.82 22.36
C SER A 718 -7.09 -14.81 23.44
N THR A 719 -7.69 -13.70 23.01
CA THR A 719 -8.32 -12.69 23.84
C THR A 719 -9.69 -12.33 23.24
N ASN A 720 -10.58 -11.72 24.03
CA ASN A 720 -11.84 -11.16 23.53
C ASN A 720 -11.72 -9.69 23.06
N ARG A 721 -10.50 -9.14 23.00
CA ARG A 721 -10.27 -7.70 22.87
C ARG A 721 -10.11 -7.25 21.43
N HIS A 722 -9.34 -7.98 20.63
CA HIS A 722 -8.96 -7.55 19.30
C HIS A 722 -8.89 -8.72 18.32
N LEU A 723 -9.17 -8.47 17.05
CA LEU A 723 -9.12 -9.47 15.96
C LEU A 723 -7.79 -10.24 15.90
N LEU A 724 -6.71 -9.60 16.31
CA LEU A 724 -5.37 -10.20 16.34
C LEU A 724 -5.07 -11.00 17.61
N GLN A 725 -6.06 -11.18 18.50
CA GLN A 725 -6.09 -12.17 19.57
C GLN A 725 -4.82 -12.17 20.45
N GLY A 726 -4.41 -10.98 20.89
CA GLY A 726 -3.26 -10.75 21.78
C GLY A 726 -2.09 -10.01 21.15
N TRP A 727 -2.10 -9.69 19.85
CA TRP A 727 -0.95 -9.06 19.19
C TRP A 727 -0.76 -7.59 19.56
N VAL A 728 -1.86 -6.85 19.67
CA VAL A 728 -1.82 -5.39 19.87
C VAL A 728 -2.12 -4.98 21.31
N GLU A 729 -2.78 -5.87 22.05
CA GLU A 729 -3.35 -5.59 23.36
C GLU A 729 -2.63 -6.30 24.51
N LEU A 730 -1.69 -7.21 24.22
CA LEU A 730 -0.82 -7.87 25.20
C LEU A 730 0.64 -7.56 24.90
N GLU A 731 1.44 -7.38 25.95
CA GLU A 731 2.89 -7.19 25.86
C GLU A 731 3.61 -8.12 26.86
N GLU A 732 4.89 -8.40 26.61
CA GLU A 732 5.80 -9.13 27.52
C GLU A 732 5.26 -10.49 28.02
N VAL A 733 4.47 -11.18 27.18
CA VAL A 733 3.91 -12.49 27.52
C VAL A 733 5.01 -13.54 27.57
N HIS A 734 5.27 -14.11 28.75
CA HIS A 734 6.32 -15.09 28.94
C HIS A 734 5.97 -16.16 29.98
N TRP A 735 6.50 -17.37 29.74
CA TRP A 735 6.47 -18.48 30.68
C TRP A 735 7.79 -18.58 31.42
N ASP A 736 7.75 -18.56 32.75
CA ASP A 736 8.88 -18.88 33.63
C ASP A 736 8.78 -20.33 34.11
N PRO A 737 9.66 -21.24 33.66
CA PRO A 737 9.61 -22.65 34.06
C PRO A 737 10.05 -22.89 35.51
N VAL A 738 10.87 -22.00 36.09
CA VAL A 738 11.36 -22.12 37.47
C VAL A 738 10.27 -21.70 38.45
N ALA A 739 9.65 -20.55 38.21
CA ALA A 739 8.55 -20.06 39.02
C ALA A 739 7.20 -20.74 38.71
N ARG A 740 7.10 -21.44 37.57
CA ARG A 740 5.86 -22.02 37.01
C ARG A 740 4.78 -20.96 36.82
N THR A 741 5.18 -19.85 36.21
CA THR A 741 4.29 -18.70 36.03
C THR A 741 4.19 -18.29 34.57
N LEU A 742 2.97 -18.12 34.08
CA LEU A 742 2.69 -17.41 32.83
C LEU A 742 2.32 -15.97 33.21
N SER A 743 2.98 -14.97 32.62
CA SER A 743 2.70 -13.57 32.94
C SER A 743 2.79 -12.68 31.70
N GLY A 744 2.29 -11.45 31.82
CA GLY A 744 2.37 -10.42 30.79
C GLY A 744 1.70 -9.13 31.22
N THR A 745 1.63 -8.17 30.30
CA THR A 745 0.93 -6.90 30.46
C THR A 745 -0.25 -6.86 29.49
N ALA A 746 -1.42 -6.42 29.96
CA ALA A 746 -2.61 -6.25 29.13
C ALA A 746 -3.08 -4.79 29.13
N HIS A 747 -3.43 -4.26 27.95
CA HIS A 747 -4.02 -2.93 27.79
C HIS A 747 -5.54 -3.01 28.05
N VAL A 748 -5.95 -2.79 29.30
CA VAL A 748 -7.34 -2.95 29.73
C VAL A 748 -8.11 -1.64 29.57
N ILE A 749 -9.29 -1.74 28.96
CA ILE A 749 -10.22 -0.61 28.76
C ILE A 749 -11.25 -0.60 29.88
N GLU A 750 -11.53 0.59 30.40
CA GLU A 750 -12.51 0.82 31.46
C GLU A 750 -13.89 0.24 31.09
N GLY A 751 -14.47 -0.54 32.00
CA GLY A 751 -15.83 -1.05 31.87
C GLY A 751 -16.02 -2.17 30.83
N ASP A 752 -14.93 -2.65 30.20
CA ASP A 752 -14.96 -3.78 29.28
C ASP A 752 -14.06 -4.92 29.79
N PRO A 753 -14.63 -6.00 30.36
CA PRO A 753 -13.86 -7.13 30.87
C PRO A 753 -12.93 -7.74 29.81
N PHE A 754 -11.64 -7.79 30.12
CA PHE A 754 -10.62 -8.34 29.23
C PHE A 754 -10.41 -9.81 29.57
N LYS A 755 -10.73 -10.71 28.64
CA LYS A 755 -10.54 -12.16 28.81
C LYS A 755 -9.30 -12.62 28.05
N ILE A 756 -8.50 -13.46 28.71
CA ILE A 756 -7.34 -14.16 28.13
C ILE A 756 -7.64 -15.66 28.23
N VAL A 757 -7.69 -16.34 27.09
CA VAL A 757 -7.82 -17.79 27.04
C VAL A 757 -6.44 -18.42 26.95
N VAL A 758 -6.16 -19.35 27.85
CA VAL A 758 -4.86 -19.99 28.03
C VAL A 758 -5.01 -21.49 27.83
N ALA A 759 -4.12 -22.10 27.04
CA ALA A 759 -3.92 -23.53 27.05
C ALA A 759 -3.00 -23.89 28.21
N ASP A 760 -3.48 -24.74 29.13
CA ASP A 760 -2.70 -25.16 30.28
C ASP A 760 -1.65 -26.23 29.92
N ASN A 761 -1.79 -26.85 28.74
CA ASN A 761 -0.83 -27.80 28.16
C ASN A 761 -0.37 -28.92 29.12
N GLY A 762 -1.31 -29.41 29.94
CA GLY A 762 -1.08 -30.51 30.87
C GLY A 762 -0.71 -30.08 32.29
N ALA A 763 -0.52 -28.78 32.54
CA ALA A 763 -0.45 -28.21 33.88
C ALA A 763 -1.85 -27.76 34.36
N LYS A 764 -1.92 -27.21 35.57
CA LYS A 764 -3.15 -26.62 36.13
C LYS A 764 -2.88 -25.24 36.73
N ALA A 765 -3.58 -24.22 36.24
CA ALA A 765 -3.56 -22.90 36.84
C ALA A 765 -4.27 -22.94 38.21
N ILE A 766 -3.59 -22.45 39.26
CA ILE A 766 -4.10 -22.49 40.64
C ILE A 766 -4.38 -21.11 41.24
N LYS A 767 -3.76 -20.05 40.69
CA LYS A 767 -3.92 -18.69 41.19
C LYS A 767 -3.67 -17.67 40.07
N SER A 768 -4.45 -16.59 40.08
CA SER A 768 -4.15 -15.37 39.34
C SER A 768 -3.80 -14.22 40.28
N ASP A 769 -3.00 -13.27 39.77
CA ASP A 769 -2.76 -11.99 40.41
C ASP A 769 -2.69 -10.89 39.33
N ALA A 770 -3.02 -9.66 39.71
CA ALA A 770 -2.97 -8.51 38.82
C ALA A 770 -2.55 -7.24 39.56
N GLN A 771 -1.60 -6.51 38.99
CA GLN A 771 -1.21 -5.17 39.42
C GLN A 771 -1.79 -4.13 38.45
N GLY A 772 -2.46 -3.11 39.00
CA GLY A 772 -3.14 -2.07 38.21
C GLY A 772 -4.60 -2.40 37.86
N GLY A 773 -5.10 -3.58 38.25
CA GLY A 773 -6.47 -4.01 38.02
C GLY A 773 -6.89 -5.13 38.95
N ARG A 774 -7.98 -5.83 38.60
CA ARG A 774 -8.45 -7.05 39.27
C ARG A 774 -8.31 -8.23 38.30
N SER A 775 -7.97 -9.39 38.84
CA SER A 775 -7.95 -10.66 38.11
C SER A 775 -8.95 -11.65 38.69
N GLU A 776 -9.57 -12.43 37.81
CA GLU A 776 -10.40 -13.58 38.14
C GLU A 776 -10.02 -14.74 37.23
N LEU A 777 -9.80 -15.92 37.81
CA LEU A 777 -9.40 -17.12 37.09
C LEU A 777 -10.53 -18.14 37.15
N GLU A 778 -11.00 -18.57 35.98
CA GLU A 778 -12.07 -19.55 35.85
C GLU A 778 -11.63 -20.69 34.91
N PRO A 779 -12.10 -21.93 35.15
CA PRO A 779 -11.92 -23.01 34.17
C PRO A 779 -12.70 -22.68 32.90
N HIS A 780 -12.08 -22.90 31.74
CA HIS A 780 -12.79 -22.79 30.47
C HIS A 780 -13.67 -24.04 30.23
N PRO A 781 -14.80 -23.94 29.51
CA PRO A 781 -15.68 -25.10 29.25
C PRO A 781 -14.99 -26.27 28.53
N VAL A 782 -13.93 -25.99 27.76
CA VAL A 782 -13.07 -27.02 27.16
C VAL A 782 -11.98 -27.40 28.14
N ALA A 783 -11.90 -28.70 28.45
CA ALA A 783 -10.88 -29.26 29.35
C ALA A 783 -9.45 -28.94 28.90
N GLY A 784 -8.59 -28.58 29.87
CA GLY A 784 -7.19 -28.22 29.63
C GLY A 784 -6.99 -26.77 29.17
N LEU A 785 -8.04 -25.96 29.18
CA LEU A 785 -7.96 -24.51 28.99
C LEU A 785 -8.44 -23.78 30.26
N SER A 786 -7.89 -22.59 30.48
CA SER A 786 -8.26 -21.65 31.55
C SER A 786 -8.60 -20.28 30.98
N CYS A 787 -9.45 -19.53 31.68
CA CYS A 787 -9.84 -18.16 31.32
C CYS A 787 -9.45 -17.20 32.44
N LEU A 788 -8.58 -16.25 32.13
CA LEU A 788 -8.22 -15.14 33.01
C LEU A 788 -9.02 -13.90 32.59
N THR A 789 -9.86 -13.38 33.48
CA THR A 789 -10.58 -12.12 33.29
C THR A 789 -9.89 -11.00 34.06
N LEU A 790 -9.54 -9.92 33.36
CA LEU A 790 -8.97 -8.70 33.91
C LEU A 790 -9.97 -7.54 33.81
N SER A 791 -9.98 -6.69 34.84
CA SER A 791 -10.79 -5.46 34.84
C SER A 791 -10.08 -4.32 35.53
N ALA A 792 -10.37 -3.09 35.09
CA ALA A 792 -9.84 -1.86 35.67
C ALA A 792 -10.91 -0.76 35.68
N THR A 793 -10.76 0.22 36.58
CA THR A 793 -11.67 1.36 36.72
C THR A 793 -11.30 2.55 35.83
N ALA A 794 -10.26 2.41 35.02
CA ALA A 794 -9.81 3.37 34.02
C ALA A 794 -9.04 2.60 32.94
N ASN A 795 -8.86 3.21 31.76
CA ASN A 795 -7.95 2.66 30.75
C ASN A 795 -6.53 2.62 31.33
N THR A 796 -5.95 1.44 31.45
CA THR A 796 -4.63 1.25 32.06
C THR A 796 -3.99 -0.05 31.63
N ASP A 797 -2.68 -0.11 31.77
CA ASP A 797 -1.92 -1.34 31.70
C ASP A 797 -2.13 -2.13 32.99
N VAL A 798 -2.42 -3.42 32.85
CA VAL A 798 -2.55 -4.39 33.95
C VAL A 798 -1.49 -5.45 33.78
N ASN A 799 -0.54 -5.52 34.72
CA ASN A 799 0.41 -6.63 34.77
C ASN A 799 -0.27 -7.81 35.44
N TRP A 800 -0.30 -8.96 34.79
CA TRP A 800 -1.01 -10.14 35.26
C TRP A 800 -0.08 -11.35 35.36
N ILE A 801 -0.40 -12.24 36.30
CA ILE A 801 0.35 -13.49 36.53
C ILE A 801 -0.66 -14.62 36.74
N LEU A 802 -0.39 -15.76 36.12
CA LEU A 802 -0.99 -17.06 36.39
C LEU A 802 0.06 -18.00 36.96
N ILE A 803 -0.22 -18.56 38.13
CA ILE A 803 0.66 -19.52 38.82
C ILE A 803 0.11 -20.92 38.59
N TYR A 804 1.00 -21.83 38.22
CA TYR A 804 0.71 -23.24 37.94
C TYR A 804 1.30 -24.16 39.02
N GLU A 805 0.71 -25.34 39.16
CA GLU A 805 1.13 -26.38 40.12
C GLU A 805 2.56 -26.87 39.96
#